data_AF-A0A8S3ZN87-F1
#
_entry.id   AF-A0A8S3ZN87-F1
#
_cell.length_a   1.000
_cell.length_b   1.000
_cell.length_c   1.000
_cell.angle_alpha   90.00
_cell.angle_beta   90.00
_cell.angle_gamma   90.00
#
_symmetry.space_group_name_H-M   'P 1'
#
loop_
_entity.id
_entity.type
_entity.pdbx_description
1 polymer ?
#
loop_
_entity_poly.entity_id
_entity_poly.type
_entity_poly.pdbx_seq_one_letter_code
_entity_poly.pdbx_strand_id
1 'polypeptide(L)'
;DFGKLAVTMLDMSYQESKSQALDLLTTQLPDFKNYSAVDLAVIGRNKFFIAHPCCQKYAYNLWYGSIRIQKRKIGFIEIPEVIKIFLCLILILPTYYWIDIVRIYRPQTVAKPKVQVHSSYYGLKNTSLGARWKREALLIVKLYYIWTAPITQFWISQIFILSFLILFAYALSQPYCGDPFVHKVLMAWLIVLFVDNVYSLLAKKFHCGEFPIKQNVRTMCMIIYTSCIVVMFRVLHFTTLSFTTVKFLLSLSLIYFFYYAMTQFYPVSQTLGPMLVNITVMMRRDLINWLKMWFLTLVSGSVAIHAVLYPAETLDLQVAFKTLLRGVLALFMTEVDDLDGDACSCLYNYTTEFGCKDTEIPQIVKDSINTCPHTSAGGYFIVLAYIFQTKLVYNTLIFAICSVTMGRTYVKVMEIWKYQFFMLVQEFMRRPPVPIPFVVLVYPAVIIKAILIYIYHCFLTYCPFCRPREKKNKDRYISSLNDRLVEVMNSQISMFLMMENMQNALESACSGVSSLVESQHTHCRRSPYPATSIRRFAVFDKYLPWEENYPEYDPPIYSRPIEDYDEDIRIYVDPDLIEVMAKREVQDIDTEVKSGTEKVLEFEPKYNAVTEDKAVTGEIFTADRVSWIIKDDQPVQYSVDANDAPRNPMGRTGLRGRGNLWRYGPNHMMFAVISRWKSTYNTDGVLQGPLLVGNKKMLEIMVVNNPMIKEDSLPGGFVSGRTSNYSVMCEVFMRDILGEKDVPGSLTLDQDDMILFFRQFVSSEFILSGILGRNVAASTSFSSKLLYRGYMDDPNNTDNAWVEAEVWSFHYHSKDKFDKKIGQREKYWRDVSPWLQITGCHLPFVKEVQDMYNE
;
A
#
# COMPACT_ATOMS: atom_id res chain seq x y z
N ASP A 1 10.25 -2.95 7.32
CA ASP A 1 10.95 -1.75 6.78
C ASP A 1 10.13 -0.91 5.81
N PHE A 2 9.24 -1.51 4.99
CA PHE A 2 8.31 -0.76 4.12
C PHE A 2 7.52 0.37 4.79
N GLY A 3 7.10 0.17 6.05
CA GLY A 3 6.41 1.22 6.80
C GLY A 3 7.26 2.47 7.06
N LYS A 4 8.59 2.34 7.14
CA LYS A 4 9.52 3.48 7.26
C LYS A 4 9.73 4.16 5.91
N LEU A 5 9.91 3.37 4.84
CA LEU A 5 10.03 3.88 3.47
C LEU A 5 8.81 4.72 3.07
N ALA A 6 7.59 4.25 3.40
CA ALA A 6 6.36 5.00 3.16
C ALA A 6 6.33 6.35 3.90
N VAL A 7 6.87 6.41 5.12
CA VAL A 7 6.99 7.68 5.88
C VAL A 7 7.98 8.61 5.19
N THR A 8 9.14 8.10 4.78
CA THR A 8 10.16 8.90 4.07
C THR A 8 9.60 9.46 2.75
N MET A 9 8.88 8.65 1.98
CA MET A 9 8.25 9.10 0.73
C MET A 9 7.20 10.20 0.99
N LEU A 10 6.36 10.02 2.02
CA LEU A 10 5.38 11.03 2.40
C LEU A 10 6.05 12.33 2.87
N ASP A 11 7.18 12.26 3.57
CA ASP A 11 7.94 13.42 4.01
C ASP A 11 8.52 14.18 2.80
N MET A 12 9.13 13.48 1.84
CA MET A 12 9.62 14.08 0.59
C MET A 12 8.50 14.79 -0.18
N SER A 13 7.37 14.12 -0.37
CA SER A 13 6.21 14.72 -1.05
C SER A 13 5.63 15.91 -0.29
N TYR A 14 5.64 15.88 1.05
CA TYR A 14 5.15 16.97 1.89
C TYR A 14 6.08 18.18 1.88
N GLN A 15 7.39 17.96 1.77
CA GLN A 15 8.40 19.01 1.61
C GLN A 15 8.26 19.72 0.24
N GLU A 16 7.98 18.97 -0.81
CA GLU A 16 7.75 19.52 -2.16
C GLU A 16 6.42 20.29 -2.26
N SER A 17 5.30 19.67 -1.88
CA SER A 17 3.98 20.30 -1.95
C SER A 17 3.01 19.80 -0.88
N LYS A 18 2.77 20.64 0.13
CA LYS A 18 1.87 20.32 1.26
C LYS A 18 0.42 20.08 0.85
N SER A 19 -0.06 20.66 -0.26
CA SER A 19 -1.44 20.49 -0.73
C SER A 19 -1.59 19.23 -1.57
N GLN A 20 -0.68 19.01 -2.53
CA GLN A 20 -0.73 17.80 -3.36
C GLN A 20 -0.48 16.54 -2.54
N ALA A 21 0.43 16.59 -1.57
CA ALA A 21 0.65 15.49 -0.64
C ALA A 21 -0.62 15.13 0.16
N LEU A 22 -1.43 16.13 0.53
CA LEU A 22 -2.70 15.92 1.21
C LEU A 22 -3.75 15.30 0.27
N ASP A 23 -3.81 15.77 -0.97
CA ASP A 23 -4.76 15.23 -1.97
C ASP A 23 -4.43 13.77 -2.31
N LEU A 24 -3.14 13.46 -2.54
CA LEU A 24 -2.64 12.10 -2.75
C LEU A 24 -2.99 11.17 -1.60
N LEU A 25 -2.86 11.65 -0.35
CA LEU A 25 -3.19 10.90 0.85
C LEU A 25 -4.67 10.44 0.89
N THR A 26 -5.56 11.26 0.35
CA THR A 26 -7.02 11.04 0.35
C THR A 26 -7.56 10.41 -0.92
N THR A 27 -6.73 10.28 -1.94
CA THR A 27 -7.12 9.69 -3.22
C THR A 27 -7.42 8.20 -3.04
N GLN A 28 -8.54 7.75 -3.61
CA GLN A 28 -8.92 6.34 -3.58
C GLN A 28 -8.10 5.56 -4.60
N LEU A 29 -7.43 4.50 -4.14
CA LEU A 29 -6.59 3.67 -5.00
C LEU A 29 -7.42 2.52 -5.59
N PRO A 30 -7.66 2.47 -6.91
CA PRO A 30 -8.50 1.44 -7.54
C PRO A 30 -7.94 0.03 -7.33
N ASP A 31 -6.61 -0.09 -7.32
CA ASP A 31 -5.90 -1.36 -7.13
C ASP A 31 -6.08 -1.92 -5.70
N PHE A 32 -6.36 -1.05 -4.72
CA PHE A 32 -6.54 -1.40 -3.31
C PHE A 32 -8.00 -1.26 -2.87
N LYS A 33 -8.96 -1.77 -3.66
CA LYS A 33 -10.40 -1.74 -3.33
C LYS A 33 -10.93 -0.32 -2.99
N ASN A 34 -10.37 0.71 -3.63
CA ASN A 34 -10.68 2.13 -3.36
C ASN A 34 -10.34 2.62 -1.94
N TYR A 35 -9.46 1.91 -1.21
CA TYR A 35 -8.92 2.42 0.05
C TYR A 35 -7.98 3.60 -0.22
N SER A 36 -8.00 4.58 0.68
CA SER A 36 -7.01 5.66 0.67
C SER A 36 -5.70 5.20 1.31
N ALA A 37 -4.60 5.93 1.06
CA ALA A 37 -3.32 5.65 1.69
C ALA A 37 -3.40 5.70 3.24
N VAL A 38 -4.28 6.56 3.78
CA VAL A 38 -4.54 6.62 5.24
C VAL A 38 -5.24 5.36 5.72
N ASP A 39 -6.24 4.88 4.99
CA ASP A 39 -6.98 3.68 5.39
C ASP A 39 -6.05 2.45 5.41
N LEU A 40 -5.17 2.33 4.41
CA LEU A 40 -4.14 1.30 4.38
C LEU A 40 -3.14 1.44 5.53
N ALA A 41 -2.74 2.66 5.90
CA ALA A 41 -1.85 2.88 7.04
C ALA A 41 -2.50 2.50 8.38
N VAL A 42 -3.82 2.71 8.52
CA VAL A 42 -4.60 2.29 9.70
C VAL A 42 -4.69 0.77 9.76
N ILE A 43 -5.03 0.12 8.65
CA ILE A 43 -5.10 -1.35 8.54
C ILE A 43 -3.72 -1.98 8.80
N GLY A 44 -2.65 -1.37 8.28
CA GLY A 44 -1.26 -1.78 8.50
C GLY A 44 -0.70 -1.40 9.87
N ARG A 45 -1.49 -0.77 10.75
CA ARG A 45 -1.11 -0.27 12.08
C ARG A 45 0.18 0.55 12.09
N ASN A 46 0.44 1.29 11.01
CA ASN A 46 1.63 2.11 10.88
C ASN A 46 1.45 3.43 11.65
N LYS A 47 1.77 3.40 12.95
CA LYS A 47 1.65 4.53 13.86
C LYS A 47 2.49 5.73 13.42
N PHE A 48 3.68 5.48 12.87
CA PHE A 48 4.60 6.52 12.43
C PHE A 48 4.06 7.29 11.22
N PHE A 49 3.45 6.58 10.26
CA PHE A 49 2.80 7.20 9.11
C PHE A 49 1.63 8.10 9.51
N ILE A 50 0.79 7.66 10.45
CA ILE A 50 -0.35 8.46 10.92
C ILE A 50 0.12 9.65 11.77
N ALA A 51 1.23 9.53 12.51
CA ALA A 51 1.82 10.61 13.28
C ALA A 51 2.50 11.70 12.42
N HIS A 52 2.66 11.46 11.10
CA HIS A 52 3.25 12.42 10.18
C HIS A 52 2.43 13.74 10.12
N PRO A 53 3.07 14.92 10.03
CA PRO A 53 2.36 16.21 10.00
C PRO A 53 1.28 16.33 8.92
N CYS A 54 1.48 15.70 7.75
CA CYS A 54 0.48 15.67 6.69
C CYS A 54 -0.82 14.96 7.12
N CYS A 55 -0.68 13.76 7.70
CA CYS A 55 -1.80 12.98 8.25
C CYS A 55 -2.49 13.71 9.42
N GLN A 56 -1.72 14.42 10.25
CA GLN A 56 -2.29 15.21 11.34
C GLN A 56 -3.06 16.44 10.85
N LYS A 57 -2.60 17.09 9.78
CA LYS A 57 -3.37 18.16 9.10
C LYS A 57 -4.67 17.62 8.53
N TYR A 58 -4.64 16.43 7.92
CA TYR A 58 -5.85 15.72 7.49
C TYR A 58 -6.79 15.43 8.66
N ALA A 59 -6.27 14.88 9.76
CA ALA A 59 -7.03 14.59 10.97
C ALA A 59 -7.71 15.83 11.55
N TYR A 60 -7.00 16.96 11.58
CA TYR A 60 -7.53 18.24 12.04
C TYR A 60 -8.66 18.75 11.12
N ASN A 61 -8.49 18.65 9.80
CA ASN A 61 -9.55 19.01 8.85
C ASN A 61 -10.80 18.13 9.04
N LEU A 62 -10.62 16.83 9.30
CA LEU A 62 -11.73 15.94 9.62
C LEU A 62 -12.42 16.31 10.94
N TRP A 63 -11.65 16.68 11.97
CA TRP A 63 -12.17 17.03 13.30
C TRP A 63 -13.09 18.25 13.28
N TYR A 64 -12.72 19.28 12.50
CA TYR A 64 -13.54 20.49 12.32
C TYR A 64 -14.63 20.32 11.24
N GLY A 65 -14.53 19.27 10.42
CA GLY A 65 -15.47 18.99 9.34
C GLY A 65 -15.55 20.16 8.35
N SER A 66 -16.77 20.56 7.99
CA SER A 66 -17.03 21.66 7.04
C SER A 66 -16.99 23.05 7.68
N ILE A 67 -16.49 23.18 8.92
CA ILE A 67 -16.55 24.41 9.71
C ILE A 67 -15.16 25.06 9.79
N ARG A 68 -15.09 26.37 9.55
CA ARG A 68 -13.92 27.18 9.88
C ARG A 68 -14.28 28.22 10.93
N ILE A 69 -13.62 28.14 12.09
CA ILE A 69 -13.80 29.11 13.17
C ILE A 69 -12.92 30.33 12.90
N GLN A 70 -13.52 31.51 12.89
CA GLN A 70 -12.79 32.75 12.69
C GLN A 70 -12.16 33.24 13.99
N LYS A 71 -10.89 33.65 13.92
CA LYS A 71 -10.14 34.29 15.01
C LYS A 71 -10.47 35.78 15.14
N ARG A 72 -11.74 36.18 14.95
CA ARG A 72 -12.17 37.56 15.19
C ARG A 72 -12.19 37.86 16.68
N LYS A 73 -11.66 39.03 17.06
CA LYS A 73 -11.71 39.58 18.43
C LYS A 73 -12.97 40.42 18.59
N ILE A 74 -13.66 40.29 19.72
CA ILE A 74 -14.73 41.23 20.11
C ILE A 74 -14.09 42.19 21.11
N GLY A 75 -13.73 43.41 20.68
CA GLY A 75 -13.00 44.36 21.51
C GLY A 75 -11.61 43.85 21.94
N PHE A 76 -11.24 44.05 23.21
CA PHE A 76 -9.95 43.67 23.79
C PHE A 76 -9.87 42.21 24.29
N ILE A 77 -10.98 41.44 24.25
CA ILE A 77 -11.04 40.10 24.86
C ILE A 77 -10.94 39.02 23.77
N GLU A 78 -9.91 38.18 23.84
CA GLU A 78 -9.80 36.97 23.03
C GLU A 78 -10.58 35.82 23.68
N ILE A 79 -11.75 35.51 23.11
CA ILE A 79 -12.58 34.40 23.57
C ILE A 79 -12.00 33.08 23.01
N PRO A 80 -11.72 32.07 23.87
CA PRO A 80 -11.29 30.74 23.46
C PRO A 80 -12.23 30.08 22.45
N GLU A 81 -11.68 29.30 21.51
CA GLU A 81 -12.45 28.64 20.45
C GLU A 81 -13.57 27.74 20.98
N VAL A 82 -13.34 27.08 22.12
CA VAL A 82 -14.32 26.22 22.81
C VAL A 82 -15.56 27.02 23.23
N ILE A 83 -15.37 28.20 23.82
CA ILE A 83 -16.46 29.07 24.26
C ILE A 83 -17.24 29.61 23.05
N LYS A 84 -16.55 29.91 21.94
CA LYS A 84 -17.20 30.29 20.68
C LYS A 84 -18.10 29.17 20.14
N ILE A 85 -17.65 27.92 20.17
CA ILE A 85 -18.47 26.76 19.75
C ILE A 85 -19.69 26.62 20.65
N PHE A 86 -19.52 26.71 21.98
CA PHE A 86 -20.63 26.59 22.93
C PHE A 86 -21.68 27.69 22.78
N LEU A 87 -21.25 28.95 22.68
CA LEU A 87 -22.16 30.08 22.46
C LEU A 87 -22.88 29.97 21.11
N CYS A 88 -22.21 29.48 20.07
CA CYS A 88 -22.83 29.17 18.79
C CYS A 88 -23.87 28.05 18.88
N LEU A 89 -23.67 27.07 19.76
CA LEU A 89 -24.55 25.93 19.94
C LEU A 89 -25.81 26.27 20.75
N ILE A 90 -25.68 27.13 21.76
CA ILE A 90 -26.77 27.53 22.67
C ILE A 90 -27.56 28.71 22.11
N LEU A 91 -26.88 29.73 21.57
CA LEU A 91 -27.51 31.02 21.27
C LEU A 91 -27.82 31.24 19.78
N ILE A 92 -27.43 30.33 18.87
CA ILE A 92 -27.66 30.32 17.41
C ILE A 92 -27.15 31.58 16.66
N LEU A 93 -27.44 32.79 17.13
CA LEU A 93 -27.02 34.10 16.63
C LEU A 93 -25.49 34.27 16.52
N PRO A 94 -24.64 33.79 17.47
CA PRO A 94 -23.18 33.92 17.34
C PRO A 94 -22.59 33.14 16.16
N THR A 95 -23.34 32.19 15.59
CA THR A 95 -22.92 31.41 14.42
C THR A 95 -22.68 32.30 13.20
N TYR A 96 -23.35 33.46 13.10
CA TYR A 96 -23.15 34.39 11.98
C TYR A 96 -21.80 35.11 12.06
N TYR A 97 -21.28 35.31 13.27
CA TYR A 97 -20.10 36.13 13.52
C TYR A 97 -18.80 35.33 13.62
N TRP A 98 -18.85 34.08 14.10
CA TRP A 98 -17.65 33.27 14.37
C TRP A 98 -17.43 32.08 13.44
N ILE A 99 -18.42 31.65 12.67
CA ILE A 99 -18.36 30.40 11.91
C ILE A 99 -18.56 30.65 10.41
N ASP A 100 -17.62 30.18 9.59
CA ASP A 100 -17.79 30.04 8.14
C ASP A 100 -17.93 28.58 7.73
N ILE A 101 -18.71 28.33 6.68
CA ILE A 101 -18.80 27.00 6.06
C ILE A 101 -17.79 26.93 4.92
N VAL A 102 -16.87 25.98 4.99
CA VAL A 102 -15.96 25.67 3.89
C VAL A 102 -16.61 24.55 3.08
N ARG A 103 -16.92 24.81 1.79
CA ARG A 103 -17.26 23.72 0.86
C ARG A 103 -16.00 22.89 0.65
N ILE A 104 -15.99 21.67 1.18
CA ILE A 104 -14.97 20.68 0.83
C ILE A 104 -15.14 20.41 -0.67
N TYR A 105 -14.17 20.85 -1.46
CA TYR A 105 -14.05 20.46 -2.85
C TYR A 105 -13.80 18.94 -2.83
N ARG A 106 -14.80 18.12 -3.23
CA ARG A 106 -14.49 16.73 -3.58
C ARG A 106 -13.59 16.82 -4.81
N PRO A 107 -12.37 16.24 -4.82
CA PRO A 107 -11.64 16.12 -6.06
C PRO A 107 -12.56 15.37 -7.03
N GLN A 108 -12.83 15.99 -8.18
CA GLN A 108 -13.48 15.31 -9.29
C GLN A 108 -12.66 14.07 -9.58
N THR A 109 -13.29 12.90 -9.47
CA THR A 109 -12.78 11.68 -10.10
C THR A 109 -12.35 12.03 -11.51
N VAL A 110 -11.09 11.70 -11.84
CA VAL A 110 -10.44 11.88 -13.14
C VAL A 110 -11.46 11.82 -14.27
N ALA A 111 -11.55 12.92 -15.00
CA ALA A 111 -12.32 13.02 -16.22
C ALA A 111 -11.92 11.87 -17.15
N LYS A 112 -12.89 11.02 -17.52
CA LYS A 112 -12.75 10.15 -18.70
C LYS A 112 -12.46 11.04 -19.91
N PRO A 113 -11.60 10.64 -20.85
CA PRO A 113 -11.33 11.41 -22.05
C PRO A 113 -12.63 11.60 -22.84
N LYS A 114 -12.77 12.82 -23.38
CA LYS A 114 -13.95 13.28 -24.13
C LYS A 114 -14.27 12.32 -25.27
N VAL A 115 -15.40 11.61 -25.15
CA VAL A 115 -16.14 11.12 -26.32
C VAL A 115 -17.37 12.00 -26.46
N GLN A 116 -17.40 12.77 -27.55
CA GLN A 116 -18.56 13.54 -27.96
C GLN A 116 -19.71 12.56 -28.28
N VAL A 117 -20.73 12.53 -27.43
CA VAL A 117 -22.06 12.09 -27.84
C VAL A 117 -23.06 13.14 -27.35
N HIS A 118 -23.77 13.68 -28.32
CA HIS A 118 -24.85 14.66 -28.18
C HIS A 118 -25.89 14.19 -27.14
N SER A 119 -26.19 15.01 -26.12
CA SER A 119 -27.48 14.95 -25.45
C SER A 119 -27.80 16.25 -24.71
N SER A 120 -28.74 16.96 -25.29
CA SER A 120 -29.59 18.02 -24.73
C SER A 120 -30.22 17.64 -23.38
N TYR A 121 -30.21 18.55 -22.40
CA TYR A 121 -31.41 19.17 -21.78
C TYR A 121 -31.11 19.79 -20.40
N TYR A 122 -31.63 21.01 -20.22
CA TYR A 122 -31.76 21.84 -19.01
C TYR A 122 -30.53 22.58 -18.48
N GLY A 123 -30.27 23.74 -19.09
CA GLY A 123 -29.86 24.94 -18.36
C GLY A 123 -31.09 25.62 -17.75
N LEU A 124 -31.09 25.89 -16.44
CA LEU A 124 -32.06 26.77 -15.81
C LEU A 124 -31.37 28.07 -15.39
N LYS A 125 -31.86 29.16 -15.99
CA LYS A 125 -31.47 30.56 -15.78
C LYS A 125 -31.61 30.99 -14.33
N ASN A 126 -30.64 31.77 -13.87
CA ASN A 126 -30.72 32.60 -12.67
C ASN A 126 -31.87 33.62 -12.81
N THR A 127 -32.86 33.56 -11.92
CA THR A 127 -33.80 34.65 -11.68
C THR A 127 -33.69 35.17 -10.24
N SER A 128 -33.74 36.48 -10.13
CA SER A 128 -33.44 37.33 -8.97
C SER A 128 -34.48 37.31 -7.84
N LEU A 129 -35.47 36.40 -7.86
CA LEU A 129 -36.44 36.22 -6.76
C LEU A 129 -35.99 35.23 -5.66
N GLY A 130 -34.86 34.53 -5.86
CA GLY A 130 -34.36 33.51 -4.92
C GLY A 130 -33.51 34.01 -3.74
N ALA A 131 -33.33 35.33 -3.56
CA ALA A 131 -32.40 35.88 -2.57
C ALA A 131 -32.93 35.84 -1.12
N ARG A 132 -34.26 35.89 -0.92
CA ARG A 132 -34.88 35.88 0.43
C ARG A 132 -34.95 34.47 1.03
N TRP A 133 -35.35 33.46 0.25
CA TRP A 133 -35.34 32.05 0.66
C TRP A 133 -33.93 31.43 0.78
N LYS A 134 -32.93 31.98 0.08
CA LYS A 134 -31.52 31.57 0.23
C LYS A 134 -30.92 31.93 1.60
N ARG A 135 -31.40 32.96 2.29
CA ARG A 135 -30.86 33.36 3.61
C ARG A 135 -31.37 32.47 4.75
N GLU A 136 -32.63 32.04 4.70
CA GLU A 136 -33.19 31.15 5.73
C GLU A 136 -32.78 29.68 5.55
N ALA A 137 -32.68 29.21 4.30
CA ALA A 137 -32.12 27.89 4.00
C ALA A 137 -30.62 27.79 4.39
N LEU A 138 -29.89 28.91 4.43
CA LEU A 138 -28.48 28.92 4.84
C LEU A 138 -28.33 28.64 6.35
N LEU A 139 -29.23 29.11 7.21
CA LEU A 139 -29.12 28.92 8.66
C LEU A 139 -29.36 27.46 9.07
N ILE A 140 -30.39 26.82 8.55
CA ILE A 140 -30.68 25.41 8.84
C ILE A 140 -29.54 24.53 8.33
N VAL A 141 -29.04 24.81 7.13
CA VAL A 141 -27.87 24.10 6.57
C VAL A 141 -26.60 24.37 7.38
N LYS A 142 -26.39 25.60 7.87
CA LYS A 142 -25.25 25.95 8.73
C LYS A 142 -25.33 25.24 10.07
N LEU A 143 -26.50 25.21 10.70
CA LEU A 143 -26.77 24.46 11.93
C LEU A 143 -26.54 22.95 11.69
N TYR A 144 -27.01 22.41 10.58
CA TYR A 144 -26.75 21.01 10.21
C TYR A 144 -25.24 20.72 10.15
N TYR A 145 -24.44 21.54 9.45
CA TYR A 145 -22.99 21.35 9.41
C TYR A 145 -22.31 21.55 10.77
N ILE A 146 -22.84 22.43 11.62
CA ILE A 146 -22.36 22.62 12.99
C ILE A 146 -22.62 21.38 13.85
N TRP A 147 -23.84 20.84 13.83
CA TRP A 147 -24.24 19.67 14.63
C TRP A 147 -23.65 18.35 14.11
N THR A 148 -23.30 18.29 12.82
CA THR A 148 -22.64 17.11 12.22
C THR A 148 -21.12 17.09 12.40
N ALA A 149 -20.50 18.20 12.82
CA ALA A 149 -19.06 18.23 13.02
C ALA A 149 -18.62 17.43 14.28
N PRO A 150 -17.53 16.65 14.21
CA PRO A 150 -17.05 15.86 15.35
C PRO A 150 -16.72 16.69 16.58
N ILE A 151 -16.08 17.86 16.38
CA ILE A 151 -15.68 18.74 17.49
C ILE A 151 -16.87 19.17 18.34
N THR A 152 -18.03 19.48 17.74
CA THR A 152 -19.21 19.91 18.47
C THR A 152 -19.86 18.74 19.21
N GLN A 153 -19.94 17.58 18.56
CA GLN A 153 -20.43 16.34 19.17
C GLN A 153 -19.60 15.93 20.39
N PHE A 154 -18.28 16.07 20.31
CA PHE A 154 -17.39 15.83 21.43
C PHE A 154 -17.71 16.75 22.62
N TRP A 155 -17.75 18.06 22.40
CA TRP A 155 -18.01 19.02 23.48
C TRP A 155 -19.40 18.86 24.10
N ILE A 156 -20.42 18.59 23.28
CA ILE A 156 -21.76 18.23 23.76
C ILE A 156 -21.68 16.96 24.63
N SER A 157 -21.02 15.91 24.14
CA SER A 157 -20.83 14.66 24.87
C SER A 157 -20.14 14.87 26.22
N GLN A 158 -19.12 15.73 26.29
CA GLN A 158 -18.44 16.07 27.55
C GLN A 158 -19.37 16.76 28.55
N ILE A 159 -20.22 17.70 28.10
CA ILE A 159 -21.22 18.32 28.99
C ILE A 159 -22.15 17.27 29.58
N PHE A 160 -22.70 16.37 28.76
CA PHE A 160 -23.62 15.35 29.26
C PHE A 160 -22.94 14.35 30.21
N ILE A 161 -21.66 14.02 30.00
CA ILE A 161 -20.89 13.20 30.94
C ILE A 161 -20.67 13.94 32.26
N LEU A 162 -20.34 15.24 32.24
CA LEU A 162 -20.20 16.05 33.45
C LEU A 162 -21.53 16.17 34.20
N SER A 163 -22.65 16.40 33.51
CA SER A 163 -23.98 16.42 34.11
C SER A 163 -24.34 15.09 34.78
N PHE A 164 -23.99 13.96 34.15
CA PHE A 164 -24.14 12.64 34.75
C PHE A 164 -23.30 12.48 36.02
N LEU A 165 -22.04 12.92 36.00
CA LEU A 165 -21.15 12.86 37.17
C LEU A 165 -21.66 13.73 38.32
N ILE A 166 -22.18 14.93 38.02
CA ILE A 166 -22.82 15.80 39.01
C ILE A 166 -24.05 15.12 39.60
N LEU A 167 -24.91 14.51 38.77
CA LEU A 167 -26.07 13.76 39.23
C LEU A 167 -25.67 12.57 40.11
N PHE A 168 -24.64 11.82 39.73
CA PHE A 168 -24.15 10.68 40.52
C PHE A 168 -23.52 11.14 41.83
N ALA A 169 -22.69 12.18 41.81
CA ALA A 169 -22.13 12.76 43.04
C ALA A 169 -23.23 13.28 43.98
N TYR A 170 -24.26 13.92 43.43
CA TYR A 170 -25.44 14.34 44.18
C TYR A 170 -26.17 13.15 44.79
N ALA A 171 -26.44 12.09 44.02
CA ALA A 171 -27.07 10.86 44.51
C ALA A 171 -26.29 10.18 45.64
N LEU A 172 -24.96 10.20 45.59
CA LEU A 172 -24.09 9.62 46.63
C LEU A 172 -24.04 10.48 47.91
N SER A 173 -24.13 11.81 47.75
CA SER A 173 -24.03 12.78 48.84
C SER A 173 -25.29 12.81 49.72
N GLN A 174 -26.42 12.30 49.23
CA GLN A 174 -27.66 12.26 50.02
C GLN A 174 -27.51 11.38 51.28
N PRO A 175 -28.06 11.81 52.42
CA PRO A 175 -27.97 11.05 53.66
C PRO A 175 -28.77 9.75 53.59
N TYR A 176 -28.29 8.71 54.28
CA TYR A 176 -28.91 7.38 54.33
C TYR A 176 -29.26 6.83 52.95
N CYS A 177 -30.53 6.53 52.73
CA CYS A 177 -31.09 6.03 51.49
C CYS A 177 -31.51 7.15 50.53
N GLY A 178 -31.33 8.45 50.74
CA GLY A 178 -31.66 9.46 49.72
C GLY A 178 -33.05 9.38 49.05
N ASP A 179 -33.21 10.02 47.90
CA ASP A 179 -34.48 10.10 47.16
C ASP A 179 -34.59 9.00 46.07
N PRO A 180 -35.63 8.15 46.10
CA PRO A 180 -35.89 7.15 45.05
C PRO A 180 -35.95 7.71 43.64
N PHE A 181 -36.41 8.96 43.46
CA PHE A 181 -36.50 9.57 42.14
C PHE A 181 -35.12 9.77 41.51
N VAL A 182 -34.17 10.33 42.28
CA VAL A 182 -32.79 10.58 41.83
C VAL A 182 -32.11 9.27 41.41
N HIS A 183 -32.31 8.20 42.17
CA HIS A 183 -31.75 6.88 41.83
C HIS A 183 -32.40 6.27 40.57
N LYS A 184 -33.70 6.45 40.35
CA LYS A 184 -34.35 6.01 39.10
C LYS A 184 -33.81 6.76 37.89
N VAL A 185 -33.60 8.08 38.00
CA VAL A 185 -33.00 8.88 36.93
C VAL A 185 -31.55 8.43 36.66
N LEU A 186 -30.76 8.19 37.72
CA LEU A 186 -29.40 7.66 37.59
C LEU A 186 -29.39 6.30 36.88
N MET A 187 -30.31 5.39 37.23
CA MET A 187 -30.41 4.07 36.60
C MET A 187 -30.83 4.16 35.13
N ALA A 188 -31.80 5.02 34.79
CA ALA A 188 -32.15 5.28 33.40
C ALA A 188 -30.94 5.77 32.61
N TRP A 189 -30.14 6.68 33.17
CA TRP A 189 -28.92 7.18 32.54
C TRP A 189 -27.85 6.09 32.37
N LEU A 190 -27.65 5.23 33.37
CA LEU A 190 -26.73 4.09 33.30
C LEU A 190 -27.14 3.10 32.19
N ILE A 191 -28.44 2.86 32.00
CA ILE A 191 -28.95 2.04 30.90
C ILE A 191 -28.65 2.69 29.55
N VAL A 192 -28.85 3.99 29.40
CA VAL A 192 -28.51 4.71 28.17
C VAL A 192 -27.01 4.59 27.87
N LEU A 193 -26.15 4.77 28.88
CA LEU A 193 -24.70 4.58 28.74
C LEU A 193 -24.33 3.14 28.37
N PHE A 194 -25.03 2.15 28.92
CA PHE A 194 -24.83 0.75 28.54
C PHE A 194 -25.17 0.55 27.07
N VAL A 195 -26.32 1.01 26.60
CA VAL A 195 -26.72 0.87 25.19
C VAL A 195 -25.73 1.57 24.25
N ASP A 196 -25.25 2.77 24.57
CA ASP A 196 -24.23 3.49 23.76
C ASP A 196 -22.92 2.71 23.64
N ASN A 197 -22.45 2.11 24.74
CA ASN A 197 -21.24 1.31 24.71
C ASN A 197 -21.43 0.00 23.92
N VAL A 198 -22.64 -0.58 23.89
CA VAL A 198 -22.95 -1.82 23.15
C VAL A 198 -22.93 -1.49 21.66
N TYR A 199 -23.63 -0.43 21.28
CA TYR A 199 -23.62 0.07 19.91
C TYR A 199 -22.20 0.42 19.46
N SER A 200 -21.44 1.15 20.28
CA SER A 200 -20.06 1.52 19.95
C SER A 200 -19.17 0.29 19.77
N LEU A 201 -19.37 -0.77 20.56
CA LEU A 201 -18.66 -2.04 20.40
C LEU A 201 -19.02 -2.75 19.08
N LEU A 202 -20.31 -2.80 18.74
CA LEU A 202 -20.80 -3.39 17.50
C LEU A 202 -20.30 -2.59 16.29
N ALA A 203 -20.41 -1.27 16.32
CA ALA A 203 -19.94 -0.37 15.26
C ALA A 203 -18.43 -0.52 15.03
N LYS A 204 -17.63 -0.61 16.11
CA LYS A 204 -16.19 -0.93 16.04
C LYS A 204 -15.98 -2.28 15.36
N LYS A 205 -16.66 -3.35 15.80
CA LYS A 205 -16.51 -4.69 15.21
C LYS A 205 -16.93 -4.78 13.72
N PHE A 206 -18.02 -4.12 13.33
CA PHE A 206 -18.56 -4.17 11.97
C PHE A 206 -17.75 -3.33 10.97
N HIS A 207 -17.25 -2.16 11.37
CA HIS A 207 -16.55 -1.27 10.46
C HIS A 207 -15.02 -1.42 10.49
N CYS A 208 -14.43 -1.82 11.63
CA CYS A 208 -12.98 -1.94 11.80
C CYS A 208 -12.63 -2.86 12.99
N GLY A 209 -12.32 -4.14 12.73
CA GLY A 209 -12.02 -5.14 13.77
C GLY A 209 -10.81 -4.85 14.69
N GLU A 210 -10.10 -3.74 14.49
CA GLU A 210 -8.82 -3.44 15.13
C GLU A 210 -8.90 -2.41 16.27
N PHE A 211 -10.05 -1.77 16.50
CA PHE A 211 -10.19 -0.80 17.59
C PHE A 211 -10.05 -1.48 18.98
N PRO A 212 -9.44 -0.83 19.99
CA PRO A 212 -9.26 -1.42 21.30
C PRO A 212 -10.60 -1.62 22.02
N ILE A 213 -11.07 -2.87 22.03
CA ILE A 213 -12.33 -3.27 22.67
C ILE A 213 -12.25 -3.26 24.20
N LYS A 214 -11.04 -3.41 24.77
CA LYS A 214 -10.82 -3.58 26.22
C LYS A 214 -11.42 -2.45 27.06
N GLN A 215 -11.36 -1.21 26.59
CA GLN A 215 -11.89 -0.05 27.33
C GLN A 215 -13.43 -0.05 27.38
N ASN A 216 -14.09 -0.37 26.26
CA ASN A 216 -15.55 -0.48 26.21
C ASN A 216 -16.03 -1.62 27.11
N VAL A 217 -15.38 -2.80 27.05
CA VAL A 217 -15.74 -3.95 27.91
C VAL A 217 -15.57 -3.61 29.39
N ARG A 218 -14.45 -2.99 29.78
CA ARG A 218 -14.24 -2.55 31.18
C ARG A 218 -15.35 -1.61 31.65
N THR A 219 -15.76 -0.67 30.79
CA THR A 219 -16.83 0.28 31.10
C THR A 219 -18.17 -0.42 31.25
N MET A 220 -18.47 -1.43 30.43
CA MET A 220 -19.67 -2.26 30.58
C MET A 220 -19.71 -2.99 31.91
N CYS A 221 -18.61 -3.64 32.28
CA CYS A 221 -18.54 -4.36 33.55
C CYS A 221 -18.78 -3.41 34.72
N MET A 222 -18.22 -2.19 34.70
CA MET A 222 -18.44 -1.19 35.75
C MET A 222 -19.88 -0.63 35.77
N ILE A 223 -20.52 -0.47 34.61
CA ILE A 223 -21.93 -0.06 34.53
C ILE A 223 -22.86 -1.16 35.08
N ILE A 224 -22.60 -2.43 34.72
CA ILE A 224 -23.36 -3.58 35.25
C ILE A 224 -23.17 -3.66 36.77
N TYR A 225 -21.92 -3.60 37.24
CA TYR A 225 -21.59 -3.60 38.67
C TYR A 225 -22.34 -2.51 39.45
N THR A 226 -22.31 -1.27 38.96
CA THR A 226 -23.00 -0.14 39.60
C THR A 226 -24.51 -0.32 39.58
N SER A 227 -25.06 -0.77 38.45
CA SER A 227 -26.49 -1.07 38.32
C SER A 227 -26.93 -2.18 39.29
N CYS A 228 -26.17 -3.25 39.42
CA CYS A 228 -26.45 -4.34 40.35
C CYS A 228 -26.49 -3.86 41.81
N ILE A 229 -25.53 -3.04 42.23
CA ILE A 229 -25.52 -2.49 43.59
C ILE A 229 -26.76 -1.64 43.86
N VAL A 230 -27.16 -0.78 42.91
CA VAL A 230 -28.35 0.06 43.06
C VAL A 230 -29.63 -0.79 43.07
N VAL A 231 -29.76 -1.82 42.23
CA VAL A 231 -30.92 -2.73 42.26
C VAL A 231 -30.99 -3.53 43.56
N MET A 232 -29.89 -4.15 43.98
CA MET A 232 -29.82 -4.96 45.20
C MET A 232 -30.17 -4.15 46.45
N PHE A 233 -29.68 -2.91 46.54
CA PHE A 233 -29.90 -2.05 47.68
C PHE A 233 -31.30 -1.40 47.67
N ARG A 234 -31.86 -1.05 46.51
CA ARG A 234 -33.11 -0.27 46.43
C ARG A 234 -34.36 -1.08 46.11
N VAL A 235 -34.25 -2.10 45.25
CA VAL A 235 -35.40 -2.88 44.76
C VAL A 235 -35.59 -4.13 45.62
N LEU A 236 -34.49 -4.85 45.87
CA LEU A 236 -34.51 -6.14 46.57
C LEU A 236 -34.36 -6.00 48.09
N HIS A 237 -34.09 -4.79 48.60
CA HIS A 237 -33.92 -4.48 50.03
C HIS A 237 -33.10 -5.54 50.78
N PHE A 238 -31.96 -5.93 50.20
CA PHE A 238 -31.15 -7.03 50.73
C PHE A 238 -30.51 -6.63 52.07
N THR A 239 -30.93 -7.28 53.16
CA THR A 239 -30.65 -6.87 54.55
C THR A 239 -29.22 -7.12 55.03
N THR A 240 -28.40 -7.85 54.27
CA THR A 240 -27.03 -8.21 54.68
C THR A 240 -25.99 -7.13 54.37
N LEU A 241 -26.29 -6.20 53.44
CA LEU A 241 -25.36 -5.13 53.06
C LEU A 241 -25.68 -3.86 53.84
N SER A 242 -24.77 -3.46 54.72
CA SER A 242 -24.89 -2.19 55.44
C SER A 242 -24.87 -0.99 54.48
N PHE A 243 -25.58 0.09 54.82
CA PHE A 243 -25.61 1.29 53.99
C PHE A 243 -24.22 1.93 53.80
N THR A 244 -23.32 1.77 54.78
CA THR A 244 -21.94 2.26 54.71
C THR A 244 -21.15 1.46 53.67
N THR A 245 -21.30 0.14 53.64
CA THR A 245 -20.70 -0.71 52.60
C THR A 245 -21.20 -0.33 51.21
N VAL A 246 -22.50 -0.09 51.04
CA VAL A 246 -23.07 0.31 49.74
C VAL A 246 -22.53 1.66 49.28
N LYS A 247 -22.45 2.65 50.18
CA LYS A 247 -21.86 3.95 49.86
C LYS A 247 -20.38 3.84 49.48
N PHE A 248 -19.61 2.99 50.16
CA PHE A 248 -18.23 2.71 49.80
C PHE A 248 -18.10 2.08 48.40
N LEU A 249 -18.93 1.09 48.07
CA LEU A 249 -18.89 0.48 46.73
C LEU A 249 -19.29 1.47 45.63
N LEU A 250 -20.30 2.32 45.88
CA LEU A 250 -20.73 3.35 44.93
C LEU A 250 -19.69 4.48 44.79
N SER A 251 -18.92 4.80 45.84
CA SER A 251 -17.85 5.79 45.74
C SER A 251 -16.70 5.32 44.84
N LEU A 252 -16.36 4.02 44.89
CA LEU A 252 -15.41 3.41 43.94
C LEU A 252 -15.91 3.52 42.49
N SER A 253 -17.21 3.25 42.26
CA SER A 253 -17.82 3.46 40.95
C SER A 253 -17.76 4.92 40.49
N LEU A 254 -18.06 5.88 41.37
CA LEU A 254 -17.98 7.30 41.05
C LEU A 254 -16.57 7.71 40.62
N ILE A 255 -15.55 7.29 41.38
CA ILE A 255 -14.13 7.52 41.05
C ILE A 255 -13.79 6.95 39.67
N TYR A 256 -14.26 5.72 39.35
CA TYR A 256 -14.08 5.14 38.03
C TYR A 256 -14.67 5.99 36.91
N PHE A 257 -15.90 6.49 37.06
CA PHE A 257 -16.54 7.32 36.03
C PHE A 257 -15.85 8.68 35.86
N PHE A 258 -15.30 9.27 36.93
CA PHE A 258 -14.44 10.45 36.81
C PHE A 258 -13.19 10.15 35.99
N TYR A 259 -12.49 9.05 36.27
CA TYR A 259 -11.33 8.64 35.47
C TYR A 259 -11.72 8.36 34.02
N TYR A 260 -12.85 7.70 33.78
CA TYR A 260 -13.38 7.48 32.44
C TYR A 260 -13.56 8.80 31.68
N ALA A 261 -14.20 9.80 32.29
CA ALA A 261 -14.35 11.13 31.69
C ALA A 261 -12.99 11.77 31.34
N MET A 262 -12.01 11.67 32.24
CA MET A 262 -10.65 12.19 32.02
C MET A 262 -9.94 11.50 30.85
N THR A 263 -10.10 10.18 30.71
CA THR A 263 -9.50 9.43 29.58
C THR A 263 -10.10 9.80 28.22
N GLN A 264 -11.33 10.33 28.17
CA GLN A 264 -11.94 10.82 26.93
C GLN A 264 -11.53 12.26 26.63
N PHE A 265 -11.38 13.09 27.67
CA PHE A 265 -11.08 14.51 27.53
C PHE A 265 -9.62 14.78 27.16
N TYR A 266 -8.67 14.16 27.87
CA TYR A 266 -7.24 14.47 27.74
C TYR A 266 -6.65 14.22 26.34
N PRO A 267 -6.97 13.12 25.61
CA PRO A 267 -6.38 12.87 24.30
C PRO A 267 -6.71 13.93 23.24
N VAL A 268 -7.77 14.73 23.41
CA VAL A 268 -8.11 15.82 22.48
C VAL A 268 -7.17 17.02 22.65
N SER A 269 -6.69 17.25 23.86
CA SER A 269 -5.82 18.39 24.15
C SER A 269 -4.40 18.13 23.64
N GLN A 270 -3.86 19.10 22.91
CA GLN A 270 -2.48 19.05 22.40
C GLN A 270 -1.42 19.12 23.51
N THR A 271 -1.77 19.66 24.68
CA THR A 271 -0.87 19.77 25.83
C THR A 271 -1.07 18.65 26.84
N LEU A 272 -2.33 18.36 27.20
CA LEU A 272 -2.66 17.38 28.24
C LEU A 272 -2.60 15.92 27.73
N GLY A 273 -2.87 15.70 26.45
CA GLY A 273 -2.88 14.36 25.86
C GLY A 273 -1.51 13.66 25.93
N PRO A 274 -0.43 14.27 25.41
CA PRO A 274 0.92 13.73 25.56
C PRO A 274 1.35 13.60 27.02
N MET A 275 0.92 14.52 27.88
CA MET A 275 1.22 14.47 29.32
C MET A 275 0.59 13.23 29.98
N LEU A 276 -0.65 12.87 29.63
CA LEU A 276 -1.28 11.65 30.12
C LEU A 276 -0.50 10.40 29.69
N VAL A 277 -0.08 10.35 28.42
CA VAL A 277 0.72 9.22 27.91
C VAL A 277 2.07 9.15 28.64
N ASN A 278 2.74 10.28 28.86
CA ASN A 278 3.96 10.36 29.67
C ASN A 278 3.73 9.79 31.09
N ILE A 279 2.67 10.25 31.78
CA ILE A 279 2.31 9.76 33.12
C ILE A 279 2.13 8.24 33.09
N THR A 280 1.43 7.68 32.10
CA THR A 280 1.24 6.21 32.03
C THR A 280 2.55 5.44 31.83
N VAL A 281 3.50 5.98 31.07
CA VAL A 281 4.82 5.38 30.85
C VAL A 281 5.65 5.44 32.14
N MET A 282 5.67 6.60 32.80
CA MET A 282 6.39 6.83 34.05
C MET A 282 5.82 5.95 35.18
N MET A 283 4.50 5.83 35.28
CA MET A 283 3.82 4.97 36.26
C MET A 283 4.13 3.48 36.06
N ARG A 284 4.25 3.00 34.82
CA ARG A 284 4.53 1.59 34.55
C ARG A 284 5.99 1.20 34.74
N ARG A 285 6.93 2.10 34.43
CA ARG A 285 8.35 1.78 34.46
C ARG A 285 9.02 2.32 35.72
N ASP A 286 8.92 3.63 35.92
CA ASP A 286 9.73 4.34 36.89
C ASP A 286 9.14 4.20 38.29
N LEU A 287 7.81 4.35 38.43
CA LEU A 287 7.15 4.16 39.73
C LEU A 287 7.27 2.71 40.22
N ILE A 288 7.11 1.70 39.36
CA ILE A 288 7.25 0.30 39.78
C ILE A 288 8.66 -0.01 40.26
N ASN A 289 9.69 0.47 39.55
CA ASN A 289 11.08 0.28 39.96
C ASN A 289 11.40 1.05 41.25
N TRP A 290 10.88 2.27 41.39
CA TRP A 290 11.00 3.05 42.61
C TRP A 290 10.30 2.38 43.80
N LEU A 291 9.09 1.87 43.61
CA LEU A 291 8.34 1.15 44.64
C LEU A 291 9.11 -0.09 45.12
N LYS A 292 9.78 -0.84 44.22
CA LYS A 292 10.64 -1.97 44.61
C LYS A 292 11.80 -1.54 45.50
N MET A 293 12.46 -0.43 45.19
CA MET A 293 13.57 0.10 46.00
C MET A 293 13.08 0.64 47.35
N TRP A 294 11.92 1.30 47.36
CA TRP A 294 11.33 1.89 48.56
C TRP A 294 10.74 0.83 49.50
N PHE A 295 10.16 -0.25 48.97
CA PHE A 295 9.48 -1.30 49.75
C PHE A 295 10.38 -1.92 50.82
N LEU A 296 11.68 -2.12 50.55
CA LEU A 296 12.64 -2.63 51.54
C LEU A 296 12.80 -1.69 52.74
N THR A 297 12.89 -0.39 52.48
CA THR A 297 12.97 0.64 53.51
C THR A 297 11.65 0.84 54.22
N LEU A 298 10.53 0.69 53.51
CA LEU A 298 9.20 0.72 54.12
C LEU A 298 9.08 -0.37 55.19
N VAL A 299 9.33 -1.64 54.86
CA VAL A 299 9.14 -2.74 55.80
C VAL A 299 10.09 -2.60 57.00
N SER A 300 11.38 -2.38 56.75
CA SER A 300 12.37 -2.24 57.82
C SER A 300 12.13 -1.01 58.70
N GLY A 301 11.86 0.15 58.09
CA GLY A 301 11.59 1.40 58.80
C GLY A 301 10.28 1.36 59.59
N SER A 302 9.20 0.80 59.04
CA SER A 302 7.91 0.70 59.74
C SER A 302 8.00 -0.18 60.98
N VAL A 303 8.65 -1.33 60.86
CA VAL A 303 8.86 -2.25 61.98
C VAL A 303 9.75 -1.62 63.04
N ALA A 304 10.83 -0.94 62.64
CA ALA A 304 11.73 -0.26 63.57
C ALA A 304 11.04 0.90 64.31
N ILE A 305 10.24 1.72 63.62
CA ILE A 305 9.46 2.79 64.24
C ILE A 305 8.48 2.22 65.25
N HIS A 306 7.72 1.18 64.87
CA HIS A 306 6.74 0.57 65.75
C HIS A 306 7.37 -0.09 66.98
N ALA A 307 8.48 -0.81 66.80
CA ALA A 307 9.20 -1.44 67.90
C ALA A 307 9.72 -0.45 68.95
N VAL A 308 10.04 0.79 68.56
CA VAL A 308 10.57 1.81 69.47
C VAL A 308 9.48 2.71 70.05
N LEU A 309 8.43 3.00 69.28
CA LEU A 309 7.30 3.80 69.77
C LEU A 309 6.32 2.99 70.61
N TYR A 310 6.05 1.72 70.28
CA TYR A 310 5.13 0.85 71.01
C TYR A 310 5.81 -0.47 71.40
N PRO A 311 6.79 -0.43 72.33
CA PRO A 311 7.57 -1.62 72.67
C PRO A 311 6.76 -2.72 73.37
N ALA A 312 5.59 -2.39 73.95
CA ALA A 312 4.77 -3.32 74.72
C ALA A 312 3.58 -3.90 73.92
N GLU A 313 3.27 -3.37 72.74
CA GLU A 313 2.14 -3.84 71.93
C GLU A 313 2.43 -5.25 71.37
N THR A 314 1.49 -6.17 71.52
CA THR A 314 1.66 -7.55 71.05
C THR A 314 1.53 -7.63 69.53
N LEU A 315 2.33 -8.50 68.91
CA LEU A 315 2.31 -8.68 67.45
C LEU A 315 1.07 -9.48 67.02
N ASP A 316 0.00 -8.78 66.65
CA ASP A 316 -1.15 -9.34 65.96
C ASP A 316 -1.15 -8.96 64.47
N LEU A 317 -1.88 -9.71 63.63
CA LEU A 317 -2.02 -9.43 62.20
C LEU A 317 -2.59 -8.02 61.97
N GLN A 318 -3.49 -7.56 62.83
CA GLN A 318 -4.07 -6.22 62.76
C GLN A 318 -3.03 -5.14 63.04
N VAL A 319 -2.17 -5.36 64.05
CA VAL A 319 -1.09 -4.47 64.44
C VAL A 319 -0.03 -4.42 63.34
N ALA A 320 0.35 -5.58 62.76
CA ALA A 320 1.27 -5.63 61.63
C ALA A 320 0.75 -4.83 60.41
N PHE A 321 -0.54 -4.93 60.10
CA PHE A 321 -1.15 -4.14 59.02
C PHE A 321 -1.19 -2.64 59.35
N LYS A 322 -1.56 -2.27 60.59
CA LYS A 322 -1.57 -0.89 61.08
C LYS A 322 -0.17 -0.27 61.01
N THR A 323 0.85 -1.02 61.40
CA THR A 323 2.27 -0.62 61.36
C THR A 323 2.76 -0.35 59.95
N LEU A 324 2.48 -1.28 59.02
CA LEU A 324 2.83 -1.07 57.61
C LEU A 324 2.05 0.08 56.99
N LEU A 325 0.75 0.18 57.27
CA LEU A 325 -0.09 1.28 56.77
C LEU A 325 0.42 2.63 57.25
N ARG A 326 0.81 2.73 58.52
CA ARG A 326 1.41 3.94 59.08
C ARG A 326 2.71 4.32 58.38
N GLY A 327 3.59 3.35 58.12
CA GLY A 327 4.81 3.59 57.35
C GLY A 327 4.57 4.03 55.92
N VAL A 328 3.51 3.54 55.27
CA VAL A 328 3.07 4.00 53.95
C VAL A 328 2.53 5.43 54.02
N LEU A 329 1.70 5.74 55.02
CA LEU A 329 1.13 7.07 55.21
C LEU A 329 2.22 8.11 55.51
N ALA A 330 3.30 7.71 56.18
CA ALA A 330 4.47 8.56 56.42
C ALA A 330 5.17 9.06 55.14
N LEU A 331 4.94 8.41 53.98
CA LEU A 331 5.40 8.90 52.69
C LEU A 331 4.69 10.22 52.30
N PHE A 332 3.42 10.36 52.65
CA PHE A 332 2.58 11.50 52.28
C PHE A 332 2.41 12.49 53.42
N MET A 333 2.02 12.00 54.60
CA MET A 333 1.86 12.76 55.84
C MET A 333 3.08 12.58 56.75
N THR A 334 3.26 13.47 57.72
CA THR A 334 4.17 13.25 58.86
C THR A 334 3.33 13.41 60.11
N GLU A 335 2.68 12.33 60.55
CA GLU A 335 2.05 12.31 61.86
C GLU A 335 3.16 12.19 62.90
N VAL A 336 3.52 13.33 63.48
CA VAL A 336 4.51 13.49 64.56
C VAL A 336 3.83 13.42 65.92
N ASP A 337 2.50 13.39 65.98
CA ASP A 337 1.69 13.41 67.21
C ASP A 337 2.07 12.30 68.20
N ASP A 338 2.56 11.15 67.71
CA ASP A 338 3.01 10.05 68.56
C ASP A 338 4.41 10.26 69.19
N LEU A 339 5.17 11.27 68.75
CA LEU A 339 6.45 11.67 69.36
C LEU A 339 6.27 12.69 70.49
N ASP A 340 5.13 13.40 70.53
CA ASP A 340 4.82 14.44 71.53
C ASP A 340 4.13 13.90 72.79
N GLY A 341 4.02 12.57 72.94
CA GLY A 341 3.27 11.92 74.02
C GLY A 341 4.04 11.77 75.34
N ASP A 342 4.09 12.80 76.18
CA ASP A 342 4.64 12.70 77.56
C ASP A 342 3.71 11.95 78.54
N ALA A 343 2.47 11.65 78.14
CA ALA A 343 1.42 11.09 79.00
C ALA A 343 1.70 9.66 79.51
N CYS A 344 2.60 8.91 78.87
CA CYS A 344 2.88 7.50 79.20
C CYS A 344 4.25 7.28 79.88
N SER A 345 5.02 8.34 80.12
CA SER A 345 6.35 8.28 80.76
C SER A 345 6.30 7.62 82.16
N CYS A 346 5.25 7.88 82.94
CA CYS A 346 5.05 7.30 84.26
C CYS A 346 4.74 5.78 84.23
N LEU A 347 4.07 5.28 83.18
CA LEU A 347 3.78 3.85 83.02
C LEU A 347 5.06 3.06 82.66
N TYR A 348 5.90 3.60 81.78
CA TYR A 348 7.16 2.96 81.40
C TYR A 348 8.21 3.01 82.51
N ASN A 349 8.25 4.06 83.33
CA ASN A 349 9.13 4.08 84.51
C ASN A 349 8.74 2.99 85.52
N TYR A 350 7.45 2.73 85.74
CA TYR A 350 6.97 1.67 86.63
C TYR A 350 7.42 0.26 86.18
N THR A 351 7.52 0.01 84.87
CA THR A 351 7.95 -1.30 84.35
C THR A 351 9.46 -1.52 84.37
N THR A 352 10.27 -0.45 84.46
CA THR A 352 11.74 -0.57 84.53
C THR A 352 12.24 -1.35 85.74
N GLU A 353 11.50 -1.32 86.86
CA GLU A 353 11.85 -2.04 88.09
C GLU A 353 11.66 -3.57 87.96
N PHE A 354 10.78 -4.04 87.07
CA PHE A 354 10.43 -5.46 86.90
C PHE A 354 11.15 -6.13 85.70
N GLY A 355 11.83 -5.35 84.86
CA GLY A 355 12.54 -5.86 83.68
C GLY A 355 11.62 -6.58 82.69
N CYS A 356 12.07 -7.70 82.10
CA CYS A 356 11.30 -8.51 81.14
C CYS A 356 10.32 -9.51 81.78
N LYS A 357 9.98 -9.38 83.07
CA LYS A 357 9.08 -10.31 83.77
C LYS A 357 7.62 -9.85 83.69
N ASP A 358 6.96 -10.20 82.59
CA ASP A 358 5.56 -9.82 82.31
C ASP A 358 4.52 -10.36 83.32
N THR A 359 4.88 -11.34 84.14
CA THR A 359 3.97 -12.03 85.08
C THR A 359 3.70 -11.24 86.36
N GLU A 360 4.49 -10.20 86.65
CA GLU A 360 4.43 -9.42 87.90
C GLU A 360 3.72 -8.05 87.71
N ILE A 361 3.26 -7.73 86.50
CA ILE A 361 2.62 -6.45 86.15
C ILE A 361 1.09 -6.57 86.21
N PRO A 362 0.35 -5.64 86.86
CA PRO A 362 -1.11 -5.65 86.88
C PRO A 362 -1.74 -5.51 85.49
N GLN A 363 -2.80 -6.27 85.21
CA GLN A 363 -3.45 -6.32 83.89
C GLN A 363 -3.94 -4.94 83.39
N ILE A 364 -4.42 -4.07 84.29
CA ILE A 364 -4.88 -2.71 83.96
C ILE A 364 -3.71 -1.85 83.41
N VAL A 365 -2.52 -2.03 83.98
CA VAL A 365 -1.30 -1.34 83.53
C VAL A 365 -0.83 -1.94 82.20
N LYS A 366 -0.96 -3.26 82.02
CA LYS A 366 -0.64 -3.96 80.77
C LYS A 366 -1.54 -3.50 79.61
N ASP A 367 -2.84 -3.37 79.82
CA ASP A 367 -3.76 -2.91 78.79
C ASP A 367 -3.53 -1.42 78.42
N SER A 368 -3.14 -0.61 79.41
CA SER A 368 -2.81 0.81 79.20
C SER A 368 -1.47 1.01 78.49
N ILE A 369 -0.44 0.22 78.81
CA ILE A 369 0.89 0.34 78.20
C ILE A 369 0.93 -0.19 76.76
N ASN A 370 0.06 -1.13 76.40
CA ASN A 370 -0.05 -1.68 75.04
C ASN A 370 -0.49 -0.65 74.00
N THR A 371 -1.18 0.43 74.40
CA THR A 371 -1.69 1.47 73.49
C THR A 371 -0.94 2.80 73.62
N CYS A 372 0.03 2.87 74.52
CA CYS A 372 0.76 4.06 74.89
C CYS A 372 2.04 4.23 74.05
N PRO A 373 2.31 5.40 73.47
CA PRO A 373 3.59 5.67 72.81
C PRO A 373 4.69 5.94 73.85
N HIS A 374 5.91 5.48 73.56
CA HIS A 374 7.11 5.69 74.37
C HIS A 374 8.04 6.73 73.71
N THR A 375 8.36 7.80 74.44
CA THR A 375 9.27 8.84 73.98
C THR A 375 10.72 8.52 74.38
N SER A 376 11.61 8.40 73.40
CA SER A 376 13.04 8.15 73.64
C SER A 376 13.93 8.81 72.61
N ALA A 377 15.15 9.19 72.99
CA ALA A 377 16.13 9.77 72.05
C ALA A 377 16.43 8.84 70.85
N GLY A 378 16.41 7.52 71.07
CA GLY A 378 16.51 6.51 70.01
C GLY A 378 15.31 6.50 69.07
N GLY A 379 14.09 6.68 69.59
CA GLY A 379 12.87 6.83 68.80
C GLY A 379 12.91 8.05 67.88
N TYR A 380 13.33 9.20 68.41
CA TYR A 380 13.56 10.40 67.60
C TYR A 380 14.57 10.15 66.48
N PHE A 381 15.70 9.51 66.78
CA PHE A 381 16.73 9.21 65.77
C PHE A 381 16.20 8.30 64.65
N ILE A 382 15.49 7.23 64.98
CA ILE A 382 14.96 6.27 64.00
C ILE A 382 13.87 6.91 63.13
N VAL A 383 12.94 7.67 63.74
CA VAL A 383 11.89 8.36 62.99
C VAL A 383 12.49 9.43 62.07
N LEU A 384 13.46 10.22 62.55
CA LEU A 384 14.16 11.21 61.73
C LEU A 384 14.96 10.57 60.59
N ALA A 385 15.64 9.45 60.84
CA ALA A 385 16.36 8.71 59.82
C ALA A 385 15.40 8.18 58.73
N TYR A 386 14.25 7.64 59.14
CA TYR A 386 13.23 7.17 58.21
C TYR A 386 12.62 8.32 57.39
N ILE A 387 12.28 9.45 58.02
CA ILE A 387 11.78 10.66 57.34
C ILE A 387 12.82 11.21 56.38
N PHE A 388 14.09 11.28 56.77
CA PHE A 388 15.20 11.69 55.90
C PHE A 388 15.25 10.79 54.66
N GLN A 389 15.22 9.47 54.85
CA GLN A 389 15.31 8.53 53.74
C GLN A 389 14.09 8.60 52.82
N THR A 390 12.87 8.68 53.36
CA THR A 390 11.64 8.77 52.56
C THR A 390 11.46 10.13 51.87
N LYS A 391 11.56 11.24 52.62
CA LYS A 391 11.24 12.58 52.12
C LYS A 391 12.38 13.24 51.35
N LEU A 392 13.64 13.03 51.75
CA LEU A 392 14.78 13.66 51.07
C LEU A 392 15.39 12.76 50.01
N VAL A 393 15.56 11.47 50.27
CA VAL A 393 16.20 10.57 49.29
C VAL A 393 15.19 10.03 48.28
N TYR A 394 14.17 9.30 48.71
CA TYR A 394 13.27 8.62 47.77
C TYR A 394 12.37 9.59 46.98
N ASN A 395 11.84 10.64 47.59
CA ASN A 395 11.03 11.64 46.86
C ASN A 395 11.83 12.43 45.82
N THR A 396 13.08 12.79 46.11
CA THR A 396 13.93 13.47 45.10
C THR A 396 14.35 12.50 44.00
N LEU A 397 14.60 11.23 44.34
CA LEU A 397 14.93 10.18 43.39
C LEU A 397 13.79 9.92 42.39
N ILE A 398 12.54 9.81 42.85
CA ILE A 398 11.41 9.61 41.91
C ILE A 398 11.25 10.81 40.98
N PHE A 399 11.43 12.04 41.47
CA PHE A 399 11.40 13.24 40.63
C PHE A 399 12.52 13.23 39.58
N ALA A 400 13.74 12.89 39.98
CA ALA A 400 14.89 12.81 39.07
C ALA A 400 14.69 11.75 37.97
N ILE A 401 14.29 10.53 38.34
CA ILE A 401 14.05 9.45 37.38
C ILE A 401 12.92 9.84 36.40
N CYS A 402 11.82 10.38 36.95
CA CYS A 402 10.68 10.84 36.16
C CYS A 402 11.07 11.93 35.14
N SER A 403 11.86 12.91 35.54
CA SER A 403 12.33 13.99 34.67
C SER A 403 13.20 13.47 33.53
N VAL A 404 14.13 12.56 33.83
CA VAL A 404 15.00 11.92 32.81
C VAL A 404 14.16 11.11 31.81
N THR A 405 13.18 10.35 32.28
CA THR A 405 12.29 9.59 31.40
C THR A 405 11.48 10.51 30.50
N MET A 406 10.89 11.58 31.05
CA MET A 406 10.10 12.55 30.30
C MET A 406 10.92 13.15 29.14
N GLY A 407 12.19 13.54 29.40
CA GLY A 407 13.08 14.04 28.36
C GLY A 407 13.40 13.01 27.27
N ARG A 408 13.64 11.74 27.65
CA ARG A 408 14.01 10.67 26.69
C ARG A 408 12.84 10.17 25.86
N THR A 409 11.61 10.16 26.39
CA THR A 409 10.45 9.55 25.71
C THR A 409 9.51 10.54 25.04
N TYR A 410 9.75 11.85 25.17
CA TYR A 410 8.83 12.89 24.68
C TYR A 410 8.43 12.72 23.20
N VAL A 411 9.39 12.52 22.29
CA VAL A 411 9.12 12.38 20.84
C VAL A 411 8.21 11.19 20.54
N LYS A 412 8.54 10.02 21.10
CA LYS A 412 7.75 8.78 20.93
C LYS A 412 6.34 8.93 21.51
N VAL A 413 6.22 9.64 22.62
CA VAL A 413 4.94 9.89 23.29
C VAL A 413 4.06 10.82 22.46
N MET A 414 4.66 11.85 21.85
CA MET A 414 3.95 12.73 20.91
C MET A 414 3.41 11.95 19.70
N GLU A 415 4.17 11.01 19.15
CA GLU A 415 3.72 10.14 18.05
C GLU A 415 2.54 9.24 18.46
N ILE A 416 2.62 8.64 19.65
CA ILE A 416 1.54 7.81 20.20
C ILE A 416 0.27 8.64 20.41
N TRP A 417 0.40 9.84 20.97
CA TRP A 417 -0.72 10.75 21.20
C TRP A 417 -1.37 11.16 19.87
N LYS A 418 -0.59 11.54 18.85
CA LYS A 418 -1.08 11.88 17.50
C LYS A 418 -1.88 10.74 16.86
N TYR A 419 -1.44 9.49 17.05
CA TYR A 419 -2.19 8.31 16.63
C TYR A 419 -3.49 8.13 17.41
N GLN A 420 -3.46 8.27 18.73
CA GLN A 420 -4.67 8.19 19.57
C GLN A 420 -5.70 9.27 19.22
N PHE A 421 -5.24 10.50 18.97
CA PHE A 421 -6.08 11.59 18.50
C PHE A 421 -6.75 11.25 17.16
N PHE A 422 -5.99 10.75 16.18
CA PHE A 422 -6.55 10.33 14.89
C PHE A 422 -7.65 9.27 15.04
N MET A 423 -7.42 8.25 15.88
CA MET A 423 -8.40 7.20 16.15
C MET A 423 -9.66 7.75 16.83
N LEU A 424 -9.51 8.74 17.72
CA LEU A 424 -10.63 9.42 18.36
C LEU A 424 -11.46 10.23 17.36
N VAL A 425 -10.82 10.96 16.45
CA VAL A 425 -11.49 11.72 15.38
C VAL A 425 -12.33 10.78 14.52
N GLN A 426 -11.78 9.63 14.12
CA GLN A 426 -12.51 8.63 13.36
C GLN A 426 -13.69 8.01 14.12
N GLU A 427 -13.60 7.87 15.44
CA GLU A 427 -14.70 7.39 16.27
C GLU A 427 -15.86 8.39 16.28
N PHE A 428 -15.59 9.68 16.50
CA PHE A 428 -16.64 10.71 16.49
C PHE A 428 -17.25 10.93 15.10
N MET A 429 -16.46 10.85 14.02
CA MET A 429 -16.99 10.94 12.64
C MET A 429 -18.05 9.87 12.31
N ARG A 430 -17.97 8.70 12.95
CA ARG A 430 -18.88 7.57 12.70
C ARG A 430 -20.04 7.51 13.70
N ARG A 431 -20.00 8.28 14.79
CA ARG A 431 -21.08 8.35 15.77
C ARG A 431 -22.25 9.17 15.21
N PRO A 432 -23.50 8.82 15.56
CA PRO A 432 -24.65 9.63 15.19
C PRO A 432 -24.55 11.04 15.84
N PRO A 433 -25.03 12.10 15.16
CA PRO A 433 -24.90 13.49 15.61
C PRO A 433 -25.91 13.84 16.71
N VAL A 434 -26.01 13.02 17.75
CA VAL A 434 -27.00 13.14 18.82
C VAL A 434 -26.32 12.95 20.18
N PRO A 435 -26.68 13.73 21.22
CA PRO A 435 -26.08 13.59 22.54
C PRO A 435 -26.48 12.29 23.23
N ILE A 436 -25.56 11.68 23.97
CA ILE A 436 -25.69 10.34 24.58
C ILE A 436 -27.09 10.05 25.17
N PRO A 437 -27.72 10.93 26.00
CA PRO A 437 -29.04 10.65 26.57
C PRO A 437 -30.15 10.41 25.53
N PHE A 438 -30.06 11.04 24.36
CA PHE A 438 -31.08 10.99 23.31
C PHE A 438 -30.76 9.97 22.21
N VAL A 439 -29.58 9.35 22.25
CA VAL A 439 -29.13 8.41 21.23
C VAL A 439 -29.99 7.14 21.20
N VAL A 440 -30.61 6.76 22.32
CA VAL A 440 -31.53 5.60 22.41
C VAL A 440 -32.71 5.73 21.46
N LEU A 441 -33.13 6.95 21.08
CA LEU A 441 -34.20 7.17 20.11
C LEU A 441 -33.76 6.89 18.66
N VAL A 442 -32.46 6.99 18.37
CA VAL A 442 -31.90 6.86 17.02
C VAL A 442 -31.43 5.44 16.72
N TYR A 443 -30.92 4.72 17.71
CA TYR A 443 -30.41 3.36 17.51
C TYR A 443 -31.42 2.37 16.92
N PRO A 444 -32.70 2.35 17.33
CA PRO A 444 -33.70 1.50 16.69
C PRO A 444 -33.83 1.80 15.20
N ALA A 445 -33.82 3.07 14.77
CA ALA A 445 -33.90 3.43 13.36
C ALA A 445 -32.66 2.98 12.57
N VAL A 446 -31.46 3.06 13.17
CA VAL A 446 -30.22 2.56 12.55
C VAL A 446 -30.24 1.03 12.43
N ILE A 447 -30.70 0.33 13.47
CA ILE A 447 -30.83 -1.13 13.49
C ILE A 447 -31.88 -1.58 12.48
N ILE A 448 -33.05 -0.93 12.42
CA ILE A 448 -34.09 -1.20 11.43
C ILE A 448 -33.55 -0.99 10.02
N LYS A 449 -32.80 0.09 9.76
CA LYS A 449 -32.17 0.31 8.45
C LYS A 449 -31.17 -0.79 8.11
N ALA A 450 -30.35 -1.22 9.07
CA ALA A 450 -29.41 -2.32 8.87
C ALA A 450 -30.12 -3.66 8.63
N ILE A 451 -31.19 -3.95 9.37
CA ILE A 451 -32.04 -5.12 9.19
C ILE A 451 -32.76 -5.07 7.85
N LEU A 452 -33.28 -3.91 7.41
CA LEU A 452 -33.89 -3.75 6.09
C LEU A 452 -32.89 -3.95 4.95
N ILE A 453 -31.65 -3.48 5.10
CA ILE A 453 -30.56 -3.74 4.14
C ILE A 453 -30.20 -5.22 4.14
N TYR A 454 -30.12 -5.85 5.32
CA TYR A 454 -29.86 -7.29 5.45
C TYR A 454 -30.99 -8.13 4.87
N ILE A 455 -32.25 -7.78 5.14
CA ILE A 455 -33.45 -8.41 4.59
C ILE A 455 -33.48 -8.19 3.08
N TYR A 456 -33.17 -7.00 2.57
CA TYR A 456 -33.06 -6.74 1.13
C TYR A 456 -32.00 -7.62 0.47
N HIS A 457 -30.83 -7.76 1.11
CA HIS A 457 -29.79 -8.70 0.67
C HIS A 457 -30.27 -10.15 0.73
N CYS A 458 -30.94 -10.58 1.81
CA CYS A 458 -31.50 -11.92 1.92
C CYS A 458 -32.63 -12.17 0.90
N PHE A 459 -33.48 -11.18 0.61
CA PHE A 459 -34.56 -11.29 -0.38
C PHE A 459 -34.01 -11.49 -1.80
N LEU A 460 -32.88 -10.85 -2.11
CA LEU A 460 -32.12 -11.09 -3.33
C LEU A 460 -31.57 -12.53 -3.37
N THR A 461 -31.06 -13.05 -2.24
CA THR A 461 -30.51 -14.42 -2.15
C THR A 461 -31.57 -15.53 -2.19
N TYR A 462 -32.80 -15.29 -1.72
CA TYR A 462 -33.87 -16.30 -1.58
C TYR A 462 -34.98 -16.23 -2.66
N CYS A 463 -34.93 -15.27 -3.61
CA CYS A 463 -35.90 -15.19 -4.71
C CYS A 463 -35.59 -16.22 -5.84
N PRO A 464 -36.51 -17.16 -6.17
CA PRO A 464 -36.26 -18.22 -7.17
C PRO A 464 -35.99 -17.70 -8.58
N PHE A 465 -36.56 -16.56 -8.95
CA PHE A 465 -36.41 -15.94 -10.27
C PHE A 465 -35.10 -15.13 -10.42
N CYS A 466 -34.50 -14.70 -9.30
CA CYS A 466 -33.24 -13.94 -9.29
C CYS A 466 -32.00 -14.85 -9.13
N ARG A 467 -32.18 -16.07 -8.57
CA ARG A 467 -31.11 -17.05 -8.30
C ARG A 467 -30.26 -17.45 -9.52
N PRO A 468 -30.79 -17.63 -10.75
CA PRO A 468 -29.97 -17.94 -11.92
C PRO A 468 -29.12 -16.75 -12.37
N ARG A 469 -29.62 -15.52 -12.20
CA ARG A 469 -28.92 -14.28 -12.55
C ARG A 469 -27.84 -13.95 -11.54
N GLU A 470 -28.08 -14.22 -10.26
CA GLU A 470 -27.11 -14.01 -9.19
C GLU A 470 -26.03 -15.10 -9.15
N LYS A 471 -26.35 -16.37 -9.45
CA LYS A 471 -25.34 -17.44 -9.61
C LYS A 471 -24.43 -17.16 -10.80
N LYS A 472 -24.99 -16.78 -11.96
CA LYS A 472 -24.20 -16.34 -13.13
C LYS A 472 -23.36 -15.09 -12.85
N ASN A 473 -23.85 -14.17 -12.01
CA ASN A 473 -23.08 -13.00 -11.56
C ASN A 473 -22.05 -13.37 -10.48
N LYS A 474 -22.31 -14.35 -9.62
CA LYS A 474 -21.36 -14.84 -8.61
C LYS A 474 -20.23 -15.61 -9.25
N ASP A 475 -20.54 -16.49 -10.21
CA ASP A 475 -19.53 -17.24 -10.95
C ASP A 475 -18.70 -16.29 -11.83
N ARG A 476 -19.34 -15.28 -12.44
CA ARG A 476 -18.64 -14.19 -13.15
C ARG A 476 -17.86 -13.28 -12.20
N TYR A 477 -18.35 -13.07 -10.97
CA TYR A 477 -17.65 -12.28 -9.95
C TYR A 477 -16.49 -13.06 -9.35
N ILE A 478 -16.59 -14.39 -9.17
CA ILE A 478 -15.54 -15.28 -8.68
C ILE A 478 -14.48 -15.47 -9.76
N SER A 479 -14.87 -15.67 -11.03
CA SER A 479 -13.95 -15.60 -12.17
C SER A 479 -13.28 -14.24 -12.22
N SER A 480 -14.04 -13.13 -12.15
CA SER A 480 -13.45 -11.79 -12.05
C SER A 480 -12.61 -11.60 -10.78
N LEU A 481 -12.88 -12.29 -9.68
CA LEU A 481 -12.13 -12.19 -8.44
C LEU A 481 -10.83 -12.98 -8.54
N ASN A 482 -10.85 -14.13 -9.19
CA ASN A 482 -9.67 -14.93 -9.51
C ASN A 482 -8.83 -14.18 -10.54
N ASP A 483 -9.42 -13.61 -11.59
CA ASP A 483 -8.74 -12.74 -12.55
C ASP A 483 -8.15 -11.52 -11.86
N ARG A 484 -8.89 -10.90 -10.91
CA ARG A 484 -8.40 -9.80 -10.09
C ARG A 484 -7.36 -10.23 -9.06
N LEU A 485 -7.39 -11.46 -8.57
CA LEU A 485 -6.46 -11.97 -7.58
C LEU A 485 -5.16 -12.37 -8.26
N VAL A 486 -5.23 -12.95 -9.46
CA VAL A 486 -4.11 -13.13 -10.38
C VAL A 486 -3.57 -11.77 -10.82
N GLU A 487 -4.43 -10.78 -11.12
CA GLU A 487 -4.01 -9.42 -11.42
C GLU A 487 -3.39 -8.71 -10.21
N VAL A 488 -3.85 -8.97 -8.99
CA VAL A 488 -3.26 -8.46 -7.75
C VAL A 488 -1.96 -9.18 -7.40
N MET A 489 -1.84 -10.49 -7.64
CA MET A 489 -0.58 -11.21 -7.48
C MET A 489 0.43 -10.74 -8.52
N ASN A 490 0.00 -10.54 -9.76
CA ASN A 490 0.84 -10.01 -10.83
C ASN A 490 1.16 -8.52 -10.62
N SER A 491 0.26 -7.73 -10.03
CA SER A 491 0.55 -6.35 -9.64
C SER A 491 1.44 -6.29 -8.41
N GLN A 492 1.35 -7.24 -7.48
CA GLN A 492 2.30 -7.41 -6.37
C GLN A 492 3.68 -7.79 -6.88
N ILE A 493 3.77 -8.71 -7.84
CA ILE A 493 5.02 -9.11 -8.50
C ILE A 493 5.60 -7.94 -9.31
N SER A 494 4.77 -7.23 -10.07
CA SER A 494 5.17 -6.03 -10.83
C SER A 494 5.60 -4.88 -9.91
N MET A 495 4.91 -4.68 -8.79
CA MET A 495 5.28 -3.71 -7.76
C MET A 495 6.59 -4.12 -7.06
N PHE A 496 6.81 -5.43 -6.85
CA PHE A 496 8.07 -5.96 -6.32
C PHE A 496 9.22 -5.72 -7.31
N LEU A 497 9.03 -6.02 -8.59
CA LEU A 497 9.95 -5.70 -9.69
C LEU A 497 10.24 -4.21 -9.78
N MET A 498 9.22 -3.36 -9.68
CA MET A 498 9.37 -1.91 -9.72
C MET A 498 10.14 -1.39 -8.50
N MET A 499 9.89 -1.96 -7.32
CA MET A 499 10.65 -1.63 -6.10
C MET A 499 12.10 -2.11 -6.16
N GLU A 500 12.36 -3.30 -6.69
CA GLU A 500 13.70 -3.83 -6.88
C GLU A 500 14.47 -3.03 -7.94
N ASN A 501 13.82 -2.67 -9.04
CA ASN A 501 14.40 -1.77 -10.04
C ASN A 501 14.63 -0.36 -9.50
N MET A 502 13.73 0.17 -8.66
CA MET A 502 13.97 1.43 -7.97
C MET A 502 15.11 1.33 -6.98
N GLN A 503 15.24 0.22 -6.25
CA GLN A 503 16.36 -0.03 -5.35
C GLN A 503 17.66 -0.08 -6.14
N ASN A 504 17.72 -0.84 -7.23
CA ASN A 504 18.89 -0.94 -8.12
C ASN A 504 19.22 0.41 -8.78
N ALA A 505 18.21 1.19 -9.16
CA ALA A 505 18.39 2.55 -9.69
C ALA A 505 18.88 3.53 -8.62
N LEU A 506 18.44 3.37 -7.36
CA LEU A 506 18.90 4.18 -6.24
C LEU A 506 20.33 3.79 -5.85
N GLU A 507 20.66 2.50 -5.86
CA GLU A 507 22.00 1.96 -5.59
C GLU A 507 22.98 2.35 -6.69
N SER A 508 22.58 2.36 -7.96
CA SER A 508 23.40 2.87 -9.07
C SER A 508 23.58 4.39 -9.02
N ALA A 509 22.54 5.14 -8.63
CA ALA A 509 22.65 6.58 -8.39
C ALA A 509 23.56 6.93 -7.19
N CYS A 510 23.61 6.07 -6.17
CA CYS A 510 24.47 6.27 -4.99
C CYS A 510 25.92 5.81 -5.21
N SER A 511 26.17 4.82 -6.07
CA SER A 511 27.50 4.22 -6.24
C SER A 511 28.33 4.79 -7.38
N GLY A 512 27.75 5.59 -8.29
CA GLY A 512 28.49 6.23 -9.39
C GLY A 512 29.13 5.26 -10.39
N VAL A 513 28.86 3.95 -10.25
CA VAL A 513 29.32 2.90 -11.16
C VAL A 513 28.16 2.58 -12.10
N SER A 514 28.28 3.02 -13.34
CA SER A 514 27.47 2.52 -14.44
C SER A 514 27.92 1.11 -14.76
N SER A 515 27.46 0.11 -13.99
CA SER A 515 27.42 -1.26 -14.49
C SER A 515 26.15 -1.37 -15.33
N LEU A 516 26.29 -1.13 -16.63
CA LEU A 516 25.38 -1.67 -17.63
C LEU A 516 25.40 -3.20 -17.47
N VAL A 517 24.57 -3.72 -16.57
CA VAL A 517 24.15 -5.11 -16.66
C VAL A 517 23.28 -5.14 -17.91
N GLU A 518 23.85 -5.57 -19.04
CA GLU A 518 23.09 -5.87 -20.24
C GLU A 518 22.01 -6.88 -19.85
N SER A 519 20.78 -6.38 -19.70
CA SER A 519 19.62 -7.20 -19.43
C SER A 519 19.43 -8.11 -20.64
N GLN A 520 19.79 -9.38 -20.49
CA GLN A 520 19.49 -10.41 -21.46
C GLN A 520 17.97 -10.42 -21.69
N HIS A 521 17.58 -10.31 -22.96
CA HIS A 521 16.23 -10.28 -23.55
C HIS A 521 15.04 -9.70 -22.73
N THR A 522 14.73 -8.41 -22.93
CA THR A 522 13.62 -7.70 -22.25
C THR A 522 12.35 -7.59 -23.08
N HIS A 523 12.46 -7.62 -24.42
CA HIS A 523 11.31 -7.49 -25.32
C HIS A 523 10.44 -8.76 -25.28
N CYS A 524 11.06 -9.94 -25.26
CA CYS A 524 10.35 -11.21 -25.17
C CYS A 524 9.61 -11.43 -23.84
N ARG A 525 9.92 -10.69 -22.78
CA ARG A 525 9.25 -10.80 -21.46
C ARG A 525 8.08 -9.83 -21.29
N ARG A 526 7.79 -9.01 -22.31
CA ARG A 526 6.65 -8.08 -22.29
C ARG A 526 5.32 -8.83 -22.32
N SER A 527 4.38 -8.36 -21.52
CA SER A 527 3.03 -8.91 -21.36
C SER A 527 2.00 -7.81 -21.63
N PRO A 528 0.90 -8.08 -22.36
CA PRO A 528 0.49 -9.38 -22.91
C PRO A 528 1.31 -9.83 -24.13
N TYR A 529 1.23 -11.12 -24.46
CA TYR A 529 1.84 -11.69 -25.67
C TYR A 529 1.24 -11.04 -26.93
N PRO A 530 2.04 -10.68 -27.95
CA PRO A 530 1.58 -9.88 -29.09
C PRO A 530 0.33 -10.44 -29.77
N ALA A 531 -0.60 -9.56 -30.12
CA ALA A 531 -1.89 -9.88 -30.76
C ALA A 531 -2.82 -10.83 -29.96
N THR A 532 -2.55 -11.07 -28.67
CA THR A 532 -3.38 -11.92 -27.80
C THR A 532 -3.69 -11.24 -26.46
N SER A 533 -4.66 -11.79 -25.72
CA SER A 533 -4.93 -11.40 -24.32
C SER A 533 -4.15 -12.23 -23.30
N ILE A 534 -3.25 -13.11 -23.75
CA ILE A 534 -2.51 -14.04 -22.92
C ILE A 534 -1.39 -13.29 -22.21
N ARG A 535 -1.37 -13.37 -20.88
CA ARG A 535 -0.33 -12.74 -20.05
C ARG A 535 0.80 -13.74 -19.83
N ARG A 536 2.04 -13.33 -20.09
CA ARG A 536 3.23 -14.14 -19.76
C ARG A 536 3.38 -14.28 -18.25
N PHE A 537 3.96 -15.38 -17.81
CA PHE A 537 4.45 -15.58 -16.45
C PHE A 537 5.62 -14.64 -16.20
N ALA A 538 5.66 -14.01 -15.03
CA ALA A 538 6.69 -13.04 -14.71
C ALA A 538 8.03 -13.74 -14.43
N VAL A 539 9.06 -13.43 -15.22
CA VAL A 539 10.42 -13.97 -15.05
C VAL A 539 11.36 -12.85 -14.65
N PHE A 540 11.92 -12.95 -13.45
CA PHE A 540 12.93 -12.03 -12.92
C PHE A 540 14.31 -12.36 -13.49
N ASP A 541 15.20 -11.36 -13.57
CA ASP A 541 16.54 -11.50 -14.15
C ASP A 541 17.37 -12.60 -13.47
N LYS A 542 17.18 -12.81 -12.16
CA LYS A 542 17.84 -13.90 -11.41
C LYS A 542 17.45 -15.29 -11.93
N TYR A 543 16.19 -15.48 -12.33
CA TYR A 543 15.64 -16.78 -12.72
C TYR A 543 15.59 -16.99 -14.24
N LEU A 544 16.26 -16.11 -14.99
CA LEU A 544 16.31 -16.13 -16.44
C LEU A 544 17.12 -17.34 -16.97
N PRO A 545 18.33 -17.66 -16.46
CA PRO A 545 19.09 -18.82 -16.92
C PRO A 545 18.43 -20.15 -16.54
N TRP A 546 18.43 -21.13 -17.45
CA TRP A 546 17.79 -22.43 -17.22
C TRP A 546 18.43 -23.22 -16.08
N GLU A 547 19.70 -22.96 -15.77
CA GLU A 547 20.49 -23.57 -14.70
C GLU A 547 19.98 -23.20 -13.31
N GLU A 548 19.36 -22.02 -13.18
CA GLU A 548 18.79 -21.55 -11.92
C GLU A 548 17.48 -22.28 -11.61
N ASN A 549 17.35 -22.75 -10.37
CA ASN A 549 16.17 -23.48 -9.94
C ASN A 549 14.99 -22.52 -9.70
N TYR A 550 13.91 -22.70 -10.45
CA TYR A 550 12.67 -21.94 -10.29
C TYR A 550 11.49 -22.90 -10.09
N PRO A 551 11.25 -23.39 -8.86
CA PRO A 551 10.27 -24.45 -8.61
C PRO A 551 8.81 -24.04 -8.80
N GLU A 552 8.50 -22.75 -8.71
CA GLU A 552 7.16 -22.20 -8.92
C GLU A 552 6.89 -21.79 -10.37
N TYR A 553 7.83 -22.08 -11.29
CA TYR A 553 7.72 -21.68 -12.68
C TYR A 553 6.69 -22.54 -13.44
N ASP A 554 5.50 -21.99 -13.63
CA ASP A 554 4.39 -22.61 -14.38
C ASP A 554 3.84 -21.63 -15.42
N PRO A 555 4.53 -21.46 -16.57
CA PRO A 555 4.12 -20.53 -17.60
C PRO A 555 2.90 -21.03 -18.39
N PRO A 556 2.00 -20.11 -18.81
CA PRO A 556 0.90 -20.48 -19.68
C PRO A 556 1.40 -21.03 -21.01
N ILE A 557 0.62 -21.94 -21.59
CA ILE A 557 0.92 -22.60 -22.85
C ILE A 557 0.10 -21.94 -23.96
N TYR A 558 0.77 -21.56 -25.06
CA TYR A 558 0.10 -21.02 -26.23
C TYR A 558 0.86 -21.37 -27.53
N SER A 559 0.10 -21.90 -28.49
CA SER A 559 0.51 -22.12 -29.88
C SER A 559 -0.64 -21.64 -30.77
N ARG A 560 -0.36 -20.77 -31.75
CA ARG A 560 -1.38 -20.33 -32.70
C ARG A 560 -1.81 -21.52 -33.57
N PRO A 561 -3.12 -21.77 -33.79
CA PRO A 561 -3.58 -22.83 -34.68
C PRO A 561 -3.07 -22.66 -36.12
N ILE A 562 -2.88 -23.75 -36.85
CA ILE A 562 -2.34 -23.73 -38.23
C ILE A 562 -3.33 -23.03 -39.16
N GLU A 563 -4.63 -23.21 -38.93
CA GLU A 563 -5.71 -22.68 -39.77
C GLU A 563 -5.75 -21.14 -39.79
N ASP A 564 -5.21 -20.50 -38.74
CA ASP A 564 -5.20 -19.06 -38.60
C ASP A 564 -4.09 -18.37 -39.43
N TYR A 565 -3.15 -19.12 -40.02
CA TYR A 565 -2.11 -18.58 -40.91
C TYR A 565 -2.62 -18.47 -42.35
N ASP A 566 -2.01 -17.58 -43.14
CA ASP A 566 -2.30 -17.45 -44.58
C ASP A 566 -1.94 -18.75 -45.32
N GLU A 567 -2.69 -19.09 -46.37
CA GLU A 567 -2.60 -20.40 -47.05
C GLU A 567 -1.20 -20.73 -47.58
N ASP A 568 -0.45 -19.71 -48.02
CA ASP A 568 0.93 -19.79 -48.50
C ASP A 568 1.95 -20.05 -47.38
N ILE A 569 1.60 -19.72 -46.13
CA ILE A 569 2.47 -19.88 -44.96
C ILE A 569 2.20 -21.19 -44.23
N ARG A 570 0.96 -21.70 -44.24
CA ARG A 570 0.53 -22.91 -43.50
C ARG A 570 1.44 -24.12 -43.73
N ILE A 571 2.06 -24.23 -44.89
CA ILE A 571 2.96 -25.33 -45.26
C ILE A 571 4.27 -25.36 -44.46
N TYR A 572 4.71 -24.23 -43.90
CA TYR A 572 5.97 -24.08 -43.16
C TYR A 572 5.80 -24.12 -41.64
N VAL A 573 4.55 -24.26 -41.18
CA VAL A 573 4.12 -24.07 -39.80
C VAL A 573 4.03 -25.42 -39.11
N ASP A 574 4.77 -25.58 -38.01
CA ASP A 574 4.77 -26.80 -37.20
C ASP A 574 3.40 -27.01 -36.53
N PRO A 575 2.88 -28.25 -36.46
CA PRO A 575 1.69 -28.57 -35.68
C PRO A 575 1.97 -28.41 -34.17
N ASP A 576 0.90 -28.28 -33.38
CA ASP A 576 1.08 -28.09 -31.94
C ASP A 576 1.56 -29.38 -31.26
N LEU A 577 2.78 -29.35 -30.73
CA LEU A 577 3.45 -30.51 -30.13
C LEU A 577 2.60 -31.15 -29.02
N ILE A 578 1.92 -30.33 -28.21
CA ILE A 578 1.08 -30.81 -27.11
C ILE A 578 -0.16 -31.56 -27.62
N GLU A 579 -0.76 -31.08 -28.70
CA GLU A 579 -1.89 -31.76 -29.34
C GLU A 579 -1.45 -33.08 -29.98
N VAL A 580 -0.26 -33.12 -30.60
CA VAL A 580 0.34 -34.34 -31.16
C VAL A 580 0.62 -35.36 -30.06
N MET A 581 1.20 -34.95 -28.93
CA MET A 581 1.46 -35.83 -27.78
C MET A 581 0.16 -36.38 -27.18
N ALA A 582 -0.85 -35.52 -26.99
CA ALA A 582 -2.15 -35.95 -26.48
C ALA A 582 -2.83 -36.98 -27.41
N LYS A 583 -2.70 -36.82 -28.74
CA LYS A 583 -3.20 -37.79 -29.71
C LYS A 583 -2.43 -39.11 -29.70
N ARG A 584 -1.12 -39.10 -29.43
CA ARG A 584 -0.30 -40.31 -29.25
C ARG A 584 -0.71 -41.10 -28.01
N GLU A 585 -0.87 -40.43 -26.86
CA GLU A 585 -1.29 -41.08 -25.61
C GLU A 585 -2.66 -41.77 -25.74
N VAL A 586 -3.60 -41.17 -26.49
CA VAL A 586 -4.91 -41.78 -26.76
C VAL A 586 -4.79 -43.01 -27.68
N GLN A 587 -3.84 -43.01 -28.63
CA GLN A 587 -3.63 -44.13 -29.55
C GLN A 587 -2.96 -45.35 -28.89
N ASP A 588 -2.03 -45.14 -27.96
CA ASP A 588 -1.40 -46.23 -27.18
C ASP A 588 -2.41 -46.97 -26.28
N ILE A 589 -3.51 -46.30 -25.92
CA ILE A 589 -4.63 -46.90 -25.17
C ILE A 589 -5.55 -47.73 -26.10
N ASP A 590 -5.74 -47.30 -27.35
CA ASP A 590 -6.69 -47.91 -28.29
C ASP A 590 -6.09 -49.02 -29.19
N THR A 591 -4.81 -49.36 -29.04
CA THR A 591 -4.14 -50.44 -29.81
C THR A 591 -4.72 -51.86 -29.62
N GLU A 592 -5.72 -52.07 -28.77
CA GLU A 592 -6.47 -53.34 -28.70
C GLU A 592 -7.73 -53.39 -29.58
N VAL A 593 -8.23 -52.28 -30.16
CA VAL A 593 -9.53 -52.31 -30.88
C VAL A 593 -9.56 -51.42 -32.14
N LYS A 594 -9.48 -52.13 -33.28
CA LYS A 594 -10.01 -51.80 -34.63
C LYS A 594 -9.23 -50.84 -35.53
N SER A 595 -8.90 -51.42 -36.69
CA SER A 595 -8.58 -50.79 -37.97
C SER A 595 -9.64 -49.76 -38.39
N GLY A 596 -9.22 -48.51 -38.57
CA GLY A 596 -10.06 -47.46 -39.15
C GLY A 596 -9.71 -46.03 -38.72
N THR A 597 -8.69 -45.84 -37.87
CA THR A 597 -8.32 -44.54 -37.33
C THR A 597 -7.52 -43.70 -38.34
N GLU A 598 -7.96 -42.45 -38.48
CA GLU A 598 -7.27 -41.36 -39.17
C GLU A 598 -5.78 -41.36 -38.76
N LYS A 599 -4.86 -41.43 -39.73
CA LYS A 599 -3.41 -41.47 -39.44
C LYS A 599 -3.04 -40.20 -38.66
N VAL A 600 -2.64 -40.38 -37.40
CA VAL A 600 -2.06 -39.31 -36.59
C VAL A 600 -0.88 -38.72 -37.35
N LEU A 601 -0.85 -37.38 -37.44
CA LEU A 601 0.22 -36.65 -38.12
C LEU A 601 1.56 -37.04 -37.49
N GLU A 602 2.41 -37.71 -38.26
CA GLU A 602 3.74 -38.15 -37.83
C GLU A 602 4.68 -36.95 -37.83
N PHE A 603 4.59 -36.12 -36.78
CA PHE A 603 5.46 -34.96 -36.58
C PHE A 603 6.56 -35.30 -35.57
N GLU A 604 7.77 -35.57 -36.06
CA GLU A 604 8.99 -35.84 -35.28
C GLU A 604 10.14 -34.96 -35.79
N PRO A 605 10.22 -33.70 -35.31
CA PRO A 605 11.25 -32.78 -35.77
C PRO A 605 12.64 -33.21 -35.29
N LYS A 606 13.64 -33.18 -36.18
CA LYS A 606 15.04 -33.33 -35.77
C LYS A 606 15.64 -31.98 -35.46
N TYR A 607 15.81 -31.68 -34.17
CA TYR A 607 16.44 -30.45 -33.71
C TYR A 607 17.95 -30.42 -33.96
N ASN A 608 18.52 -29.22 -34.04
CA ASN A 608 19.95 -28.98 -34.31
C ASN A 608 20.46 -29.57 -35.65
N ALA A 609 19.56 -29.80 -36.62
CA ALA A 609 19.89 -30.33 -37.95
C ALA A 609 19.07 -29.62 -39.03
N VAL A 610 19.55 -29.70 -40.28
CA VAL A 610 18.78 -29.32 -41.46
C VAL A 610 18.10 -30.57 -41.99
N THR A 611 16.78 -30.57 -42.09
CA THR A 611 15.98 -31.70 -42.59
C THR A 611 15.17 -31.33 -43.83
N GLU A 612 14.87 -32.33 -44.65
CA GLU A 612 13.84 -32.21 -45.68
C GLU A 612 12.50 -32.64 -45.07
N ASP A 613 11.64 -31.65 -44.79
CA ASP A 613 10.34 -31.87 -44.19
C ASP A 613 9.27 -31.89 -45.31
N LYS A 614 8.21 -32.67 -45.09
CA LYS A 614 7.03 -32.72 -45.96
C LYS A 614 5.93 -31.86 -45.38
N ALA A 615 5.50 -30.86 -46.13
CA ALA A 615 4.34 -30.05 -45.80
C ALA A 615 3.07 -30.91 -45.73
N VAL A 616 2.05 -30.40 -45.02
CA VAL A 616 0.71 -31.02 -44.95
C VAL A 616 0.07 -31.19 -46.34
N THR A 617 0.45 -30.34 -47.30
CA THR A 617 0.04 -30.39 -48.72
C THR A 617 0.80 -31.42 -49.57
N GLY A 618 1.87 -32.03 -49.03
CA GLY A 618 2.73 -33.01 -49.72
C GLY A 618 3.96 -32.43 -50.42
N GLU A 619 4.16 -31.10 -50.41
CA GLU A 619 5.37 -30.46 -50.94
C GLU A 619 6.59 -30.65 -50.00
N ILE A 620 7.79 -30.82 -50.58
CA ILE A 620 9.04 -30.97 -49.81
C ILE A 620 9.73 -29.62 -49.69
N PHE A 621 10.12 -29.23 -48.48
CA PHE A 621 10.93 -28.03 -48.23
C PHE A 621 12.06 -28.34 -47.25
N THR A 622 13.08 -27.49 -47.24
CA THR A 622 14.20 -27.63 -46.29
C THR A 622 13.90 -26.89 -44.99
N ALA A 623 13.83 -27.63 -43.88
CA ALA A 623 13.68 -27.06 -42.55
C ALA A 623 15.05 -26.92 -41.89
N ASP A 624 15.58 -25.70 -41.85
CA ASP A 624 16.76 -25.38 -41.04
C ASP A 624 16.33 -25.13 -39.59
N ARG A 625 16.77 -26.02 -38.69
CA ARG A 625 16.59 -25.88 -37.23
C ARG A 625 17.93 -25.70 -36.52
N VAL A 626 19.00 -25.34 -37.21
CA VAL A 626 20.33 -25.11 -36.64
C VAL A 626 20.42 -23.66 -36.15
N SER A 627 20.85 -23.42 -34.91
CA SER A 627 21.00 -22.06 -34.40
C SER A 627 22.11 -21.29 -35.15
N TRP A 628 21.82 -20.05 -35.53
CA TRP A 628 22.78 -19.05 -36.02
C TRP A 628 23.55 -18.35 -34.90
N ILE A 629 23.29 -18.70 -33.63
CA ILE A 629 24.09 -18.23 -32.51
C ILE A 629 25.43 -18.95 -32.55
N ILE A 630 26.52 -18.19 -32.68
CA ILE A 630 27.88 -18.73 -32.75
C ILE A 630 28.53 -18.62 -31.37
N LYS A 631 29.05 -19.74 -30.87
CA LYS A 631 29.90 -19.80 -29.67
C LYS A 631 31.11 -20.66 -29.99
N ASP A 632 32.30 -20.14 -29.77
CA ASP A 632 33.57 -20.83 -30.06
C ASP A 632 33.66 -21.32 -31.54
N ASP A 633 33.28 -20.45 -32.48
CA ASP A 633 33.24 -20.70 -33.94
C ASP A 633 32.31 -21.85 -34.41
N GLN A 634 31.41 -22.33 -33.55
CA GLN A 634 30.38 -23.31 -33.90
C GLN A 634 28.96 -22.85 -33.56
N PRO A 635 27.95 -23.30 -34.32
CA PRO A 635 26.54 -23.16 -33.95
C PRO A 635 26.23 -23.71 -32.57
N VAL A 636 25.52 -22.93 -31.74
CA VAL A 636 25.06 -23.39 -30.42
C VAL A 636 24.04 -24.52 -30.59
N GLN A 637 24.32 -25.66 -29.95
CA GLN A 637 23.34 -26.73 -29.81
C GLN A 637 22.41 -26.44 -28.63
N TYR A 638 21.14 -26.16 -28.92
CA TYR A 638 20.14 -25.93 -27.89
C TYR A 638 19.63 -27.27 -27.32
N SER A 639 19.27 -27.26 -26.04
CA SER A 639 18.75 -28.43 -25.34
C SER A 639 17.25 -28.60 -25.60
N VAL A 640 16.77 -29.82 -25.40
CA VAL A 640 15.35 -30.19 -25.51
C VAL A 640 14.85 -30.58 -24.11
N ASP A 641 13.59 -30.25 -23.81
CA ASP A 641 12.96 -30.59 -22.53
C ASP A 641 12.40 -32.02 -22.52
N ALA A 642 11.80 -32.44 -21.40
CA ALA A 642 11.26 -33.79 -21.24
C ALA A 642 10.08 -34.12 -22.18
N ASN A 643 9.47 -33.10 -22.79
CA ASN A 643 8.35 -33.24 -23.73
C ASN A 643 8.82 -33.13 -25.19
N ASP A 644 10.11 -33.30 -25.44
CA ASP A 644 10.73 -33.12 -26.76
C ASP A 644 10.53 -31.70 -27.36
N ALA A 645 10.33 -30.70 -26.50
CA ALA A 645 10.23 -29.29 -26.91
C ALA A 645 11.58 -28.57 -26.70
N PRO A 646 12.09 -27.81 -27.68
CA PRO A 646 13.39 -27.16 -27.57
C PRO A 646 13.35 -26.06 -26.50
N ARG A 647 14.49 -25.77 -25.88
CA ARG A 647 14.63 -24.71 -24.87
C ARG A 647 15.36 -23.52 -25.46
N ASN A 648 14.77 -22.33 -25.29
CA ASN A 648 15.37 -21.07 -25.72
C ASN A 648 16.77 -20.88 -25.11
N PRO A 649 17.83 -20.74 -25.92
CA PRO A 649 19.22 -20.70 -25.43
C PRO A 649 19.52 -19.48 -24.56
N MET A 650 18.72 -18.42 -24.66
CA MET A 650 18.90 -17.20 -23.87
C MET A 650 18.17 -17.23 -22.53
N GLY A 651 17.33 -18.24 -22.25
CA GLY A 651 16.65 -18.38 -20.95
C GLY A 651 15.12 -18.37 -21.02
N ARG A 652 14.50 -18.30 -19.84
CA ARG A 652 13.04 -18.32 -19.64
C ARG A 652 12.38 -17.02 -20.09
N THR A 653 11.27 -17.14 -20.80
CA THR A 653 10.48 -16.00 -21.33
C THR A 653 9.11 -15.84 -20.67
N GLY A 654 8.63 -16.86 -19.96
CA GLY A 654 7.33 -16.86 -19.30
C GLY A 654 6.16 -17.31 -20.17
N LEU A 655 6.40 -17.99 -21.30
CA LEU A 655 5.36 -18.58 -22.15
C LEU A 655 5.88 -19.87 -22.77
N ARG A 656 5.12 -20.97 -22.67
CA ARG A 656 5.44 -22.25 -23.32
C ARG A 656 4.64 -22.45 -24.60
N GLY A 657 5.14 -23.30 -25.48
CA GLY A 657 4.56 -23.55 -26.81
C GLY A 657 5.18 -22.68 -27.91
N ARG A 658 4.68 -22.82 -29.13
CA ARG A 658 5.22 -22.18 -30.33
C ARG A 658 4.90 -20.67 -30.41
N GLY A 659 3.82 -20.24 -29.77
CA GLY A 659 3.29 -18.89 -29.93
C GLY A 659 2.87 -18.59 -31.37
N ASN A 660 3.26 -17.43 -31.89
CA ASN A 660 2.96 -16.94 -33.25
C ASN A 660 4.06 -17.27 -34.29
N LEU A 661 5.14 -17.95 -33.90
CA LEU A 661 6.25 -18.29 -34.80
C LEU A 661 5.94 -19.53 -35.63
N TRP A 662 6.62 -19.72 -36.76
CA TRP A 662 6.31 -20.81 -37.68
C TRP A 662 6.74 -22.17 -37.13
N ARG A 663 7.92 -22.26 -36.52
CA ARG A 663 8.51 -23.53 -36.10
C ARG A 663 8.92 -23.53 -34.63
N TYR A 664 8.98 -24.72 -34.04
CA TYR A 664 9.64 -24.93 -32.75
C TYR A 664 11.17 -24.81 -32.91
N GLY A 665 11.81 -24.11 -31.97
CA GLY A 665 13.24 -23.79 -32.02
C GLY A 665 13.54 -22.46 -32.73
N PRO A 666 14.67 -22.34 -33.44
CA PRO A 666 15.06 -21.10 -34.10
C PRO A 666 14.20 -20.83 -35.35
N ASN A 667 13.75 -19.59 -35.48
CA ASN A 667 13.05 -19.07 -36.66
C ASN A 667 13.93 -18.00 -37.30
N HIS A 668 14.51 -18.35 -38.44
CA HIS A 668 15.49 -17.51 -39.13
C HIS A 668 14.82 -16.38 -39.93
N MET A 669 15.32 -15.16 -39.74
CA MET A 669 14.86 -13.98 -40.46
C MET A 669 16.03 -13.20 -41.07
N MET A 670 15.79 -12.63 -42.25
CA MET A 670 16.74 -11.75 -42.93
C MET A 670 16.22 -10.31 -42.86
N PHE A 671 17.06 -9.36 -42.45
CA PHE A 671 16.72 -7.93 -42.42
C PHE A 671 17.73 -7.07 -43.16
N ALA A 672 17.25 -5.98 -43.76
CA ALA A 672 18.08 -5.00 -44.45
C ALA A 672 17.94 -3.60 -43.82
N VAL A 673 19.05 -3.01 -43.40
CA VAL A 673 19.16 -1.60 -43.04
C VAL A 673 19.62 -0.82 -44.27
N ILE A 674 18.67 -0.30 -45.02
CA ILE A 674 18.92 0.51 -46.21
C ILE A 674 18.99 1.98 -45.79
N SER A 675 20.15 2.61 -45.97
CA SER A 675 20.42 3.96 -45.48
C SER A 675 21.03 4.88 -46.54
N ARG A 676 20.75 6.18 -46.44
CA ARG A 676 21.33 7.22 -47.30
C ARG A 676 21.44 8.55 -46.55
N TRP A 677 22.25 9.46 -47.10
CA TRP A 677 22.31 10.83 -46.58
C TRP A 677 21.10 11.66 -46.98
N LYS A 678 20.50 12.36 -46.01
CA LYS A 678 19.42 13.31 -46.31
C LYS A 678 19.97 14.48 -47.10
N SER A 679 19.43 14.70 -48.29
CA SER A 679 19.85 15.79 -49.17
C SER A 679 19.10 17.10 -48.89
N THR A 680 19.81 18.23 -48.98
CA THR A 680 19.25 19.58 -48.96
C THR A 680 19.08 20.13 -50.37
N TYR A 681 18.01 20.89 -50.59
CA TYR A 681 17.67 21.51 -51.86
C TYR A 681 17.46 23.01 -51.66
N ASN A 682 17.93 23.80 -52.61
CA ASN A 682 17.67 25.24 -52.68
C ASN A 682 16.21 25.53 -53.07
N THR A 683 15.76 26.79 -52.96
CA THR A 683 14.41 27.22 -53.38
C THR A 683 14.08 26.89 -54.83
N ASP A 684 15.12 26.77 -55.68
CA ASP A 684 15.01 26.40 -57.10
C ASP A 684 15.11 24.88 -57.33
N GLY A 685 15.11 24.06 -56.27
CA GLY A 685 15.20 22.60 -56.34
C GLY A 685 16.61 22.04 -56.63
N VAL A 686 17.64 22.89 -56.58
CA VAL A 686 19.05 22.50 -56.83
C VAL A 686 19.65 21.86 -55.57
N LEU A 687 20.29 20.69 -55.71
CA LEU A 687 20.95 19.96 -54.63
C LEU A 687 22.11 20.77 -54.02
N GLN A 688 22.12 20.99 -52.71
CA GLN A 688 23.20 21.71 -52.00
C GLN A 688 24.17 20.78 -51.24
N GLY A 689 23.81 19.50 -51.04
CA GLY A 689 24.62 18.54 -50.29
C GLY A 689 23.84 17.91 -49.13
N PRO A 690 24.49 17.13 -48.25
CA PRO A 690 23.83 16.49 -47.11
C PRO A 690 23.38 17.52 -46.06
N LEU A 691 22.24 17.28 -45.42
CA LEU A 691 21.72 18.11 -44.34
C LEU A 691 22.59 17.94 -43.10
N LEU A 692 23.08 19.06 -42.57
CA LEU A 692 23.88 19.11 -41.35
C LEU A 692 23.04 19.57 -40.17
N VAL A 693 23.03 18.80 -39.09
CA VAL A 693 22.41 19.16 -37.80
C VAL A 693 23.49 19.10 -36.73
N GLY A 694 23.87 20.25 -36.17
CA GLY A 694 24.93 20.31 -35.16
C GLY A 694 26.30 19.82 -35.67
N ASN A 695 26.66 20.17 -36.92
CA ASN A 695 27.86 19.73 -37.64
C ASN A 695 27.95 18.24 -37.98
N LYS A 696 26.87 17.47 -37.83
CA LYS A 696 26.80 16.06 -38.24
C LYS A 696 25.85 15.87 -39.41
N LYS A 697 26.15 14.96 -40.32
CA LYS A 697 25.27 14.61 -41.44
C LYS A 697 24.01 13.86 -40.95
N MET A 698 22.84 14.21 -41.47
CA MET A 698 21.59 13.52 -41.13
C MET A 698 21.40 12.27 -42.00
N LEU A 699 21.15 11.13 -41.35
CA LEU A 699 20.90 9.85 -41.98
C LEU A 699 19.38 9.61 -42.16
N GLU A 700 19.00 9.10 -43.34
CA GLU A 700 17.66 8.56 -43.61
C GLU A 700 17.74 7.05 -43.77
N ILE A 701 16.76 6.33 -43.21
CA ILE A 701 16.62 4.88 -43.35
C ILE A 701 15.29 4.51 -44.00
N MET A 702 15.27 3.38 -44.69
CA MET A 702 14.06 2.81 -45.26
C MET A 702 13.38 1.88 -44.25
N VAL A 703 12.07 2.04 -44.09
CA VAL A 703 11.22 1.26 -43.19
C VAL A 703 9.96 0.78 -43.91
N VAL A 704 9.38 -0.30 -43.38
CA VAL A 704 8.09 -0.85 -43.81
C VAL A 704 7.14 -0.80 -42.62
N ASN A 705 5.93 -0.31 -42.84
CA ASN A 705 4.92 -0.22 -41.79
C ASN A 705 4.28 -1.60 -41.57
N ASN A 706 4.34 -2.11 -40.34
CA ASN A 706 3.71 -3.37 -39.99
C ASN A 706 2.23 -3.13 -39.62
N PRO A 707 1.25 -3.64 -40.40
CA PRO A 707 -0.17 -3.37 -40.17
C PRO A 707 -0.70 -3.95 -38.85
N MET A 708 -0.07 -5.00 -38.31
CA MET A 708 -0.50 -5.61 -37.04
C MET A 708 -0.05 -4.81 -35.82
N ILE A 709 1.19 -4.33 -35.82
CA ILE A 709 1.78 -3.61 -34.67
C ILE A 709 1.58 -2.09 -34.78
N LYS A 710 1.30 -1.58 -35.99
CA LYS A 710 1.25 -0.15 -36.33
C LYS A 710 2.55 0.61 -36.02
N GLU A 711 3.65 -0.12 -35.93
CA GLU A 711 5.00 0.41 -35.79
C GLU A 711 5.76 0.21 -37.11
N ASP A 712 6.72 1.10 -37.37
CA ASP A 712 7.63 0.94 -38.49
C ASP A 712 8.66 -0.15 -38.16
N SER A 713 9.03 -0.95 -39.15
CA SER A 713 9.95 -2.08 -39.04
C SER A 713 10.98 -2.06 -40.16
N LEU A 714 12.11 -2.74 -39.98
CA LEU A 714 13.09 -2.89 -41.06
C LEU A 714 12.52 -3.85 -42.11
N PRO A 715 12.79 -3.62 -43.42
CA PRO A 715 12.42 -4.57 -44.45
C PRO A 715 13.13 -5.91 -44.19
N GLY A 716 12.33 -6.97 -44.08
CA GLY A 716 12.82 -8.30 -43.79
C GLY A 716 11.72 -9.34 -43.73
N GLY A 717 12.10 -10.60 -43.78
CA GLY A 717 11.16 -11.72 -43.80
C GLY A 717 11.77 -13.01 -43.30
N PHE A 718 10.88 -13.97 -43.01
CA PHE A 718 11.23 -15.30 -42.56
C PHE A 718 11.79 -16.15 -43.70
N VAL A 719 12.81 -16.94 -43.37
CA VAL A 719 13.39 -17.92 -44.29
C VAL A 719 12.48 -19.13 -44.38
N SER A 720 11.81 -19.30 -45.52
CA SER A 720 10.86 -20.41 -45.76
C SER A 720 11.55 -21.76 -46.01
N GLY A 721 12.79 -21.74 -46.53
CA GLY A 721 13.52 -22.95 -46.95
C GLY A 721 13.14 -23.47 -48.34
N ARG A 722 12.33 -22.71 -49.10
CA ARG A 722 12.01 -22.94 -50.52
C ARG A 722 12.94 -22.18 -51.47
N THR A 723 13.56 -21.11 -50.99
CA THR A 723 14.50 -20.25 -51.72
C THR A 723 15.72 -20.00 -50.85
N SER A 724 16.82 -19.50 -51.42
CA SER A 724 18.01 -19.18 -50.61
C SER A 724 17.71 -18.05 -49.62
N ASN A 725 18.42 -18.01 -48.49
CA ASN A 725 18.25 -16.97 -47.46
C ASN A 725 18.35 -15.56 -48.08
N TYR A 726 19.30 -15.36 -48.99
CA TYR A 726 19.53 -14.08 -49.67
C TYR A 726 18.44 -13.76 -50.69
N SER A 727 17.83 -14.76 -51.34
CA SER A 727 16.68 -14.58 -52.22
C SER A 727 15.48 -14.01 -51.46
N VAL A 728 15.23 -14.48 -50.23
CA VAL A 728 14.14 -13.98 -49.37
C VAL A 728 14.23 -12.47 -49.16
N MET A 729 15.43 -11.93 -48.92
CA MET A 729 15.63 -10.50 -48.72
C MET A 729 15.26 -9.70 -49.99
N CYS A 730 15.71 -10.18 -51.16
CA CYS A 730 15.37 -9.57 -52.45
C CYS A 730 13.88 -9.66 -52.74
N GLU A 731 13.25 -10.81 -52.51
CA GLU A 731 11.81 -11.04 -52.72
C GLU A 731 10.96 -10.10 -51.85
N VAL A 732 11.25 -10.03 -50.55
CA VAL A 732 10.57 -9.13 -49.61
C VAL A 732 10.74 -7.68 -50.03
N PHE A 733 11.93 -7.28 -50.45
CA PHE A 733 12.19 -5.92 -50.93
C PHE A 733 11.35 -5.59 -52.18
N MET A 734 11.34 -6.48 -53.18
CA MET A 734 10.57 -6.29 -54.41
C MET A 734 9.05 -6.25 -54.13
N ARG A 735 8.56 -7.09 -53.22
CA ARG A 735 7.14 -7.17 -52.86
C ARG A 735 6.67 -6.00 -52.01
N ASP A 736 7.35 -5.71 -50.90
CA ASP A 736 6.85 -4.80 -49.87
C ASP A 736 7.21 -3.33 -50.15
N ILE A 737 8.34 -3.10 -50.84
CA ILE A 737 8.82 -1.74 -51.17
C ILE A 737 8.51 -1.36 -52.62
N LEU A 738 8.76 -2.24 -53.60
CA LEU A 738 8.48 -1.94 -55.00
C LEU A 738 7.05 -2.33 -55.45
N GLY A 739 6.34 -3.16 -54.68
CA GLY A 739 4.95 -3.52 -54.95
C GLY A 739 4.76 -4.57 -56.06
N GLU A 740 5.81 -5.33 -56.39
CA GLU A 740 5.74 -6.41 -57.38
C GLU A 740 5.15 -7.69 -56.77
N LYS A 741 4.12 -8.27 -57.42
CA LYS A 741 3.37 -9.42 -56.86
C LYS A 741 3.89 -10.79 -57.27
N ASP A 742 4.62 -10.87 -58.39
CA ASP A 742 5.09 -12.12 -58.99
C ASP A 742 6.62 -12.15 -59.05
N VAL A 743 7.27 -12.22 -57.88
CA VAL A 743 8.74 -12.24 -57.79
C VAL A 743 9.22 -13.70 -57.85
N PRO A 744 9.98 -14.12 -58.88
CA PRO A 744 10.50 -15.47 -58.96
C PRO A 744 11.64 -15.65 -57.96
N GLY A 745 11.42 -16.49 -56.96
CA GLY A 745 12.46 -16.83 -55.99
C GLY A 745 13.54 -17.74 -56.60
N SER A 746 14.79 -17.56 -56.15
CA SER A 746 15.94 -18.34 -56.60
C SER A 746 16.48 -19.22 -55.48
N LEU A 747 16.82 -20.47 -55.83
CA LEU A 747 17.48 -21.42 -54.93
C LEU A 747 19.01 -21.21 -54.87
N THR A 748 19.59 -20.52 -55.86
CA THR A 748 21.03 -20.44 -56.06
C THR A 748 21.62 -19.07 -55.76
N LEU A 749 20.80 -18.10 -55.35
CA LEU A 749 21.24 -16.72 -55.14
C LEU A 749 22.14 -16.66 -53.90
N ASP A 750 23.38 -16.20 -54.10
CA ASP A 750 24.39 -16.11 -53.05
C ASP A 750 24.47 -14.70 -52.42
N GLN A 751 25.40 -14.52 -51.48
CA GLN A 751 25.60 -13.25 -50.79
C GLN A 751 26.00 -12.13 -51.76
N ASP A 752 26.86 -12.43 -52.73
CA ASP A 752 27.40 -11.44 -53.68
C ASP A 752 26.32 -11.01 -54.67
N ASP A 753 25.45 -11.92 -55.11
CA ASP A 753 24.29 -11.64 -55.94
C ASP A 753 23.31 -10.67 -55.27
N MET A 754 23.03 -10.85 -53.98
CA MET A 754 22.20 -9.92 -53.20
C MET A 754 22.86 -8.53 -53.12
N ILE A 755 24.17 -8.47 -52.89
CA ILE A 755 24.91 -7.21 -52.88
C ILE A 755 24.82 -6.52 -54.25
N LEU A 756 24.98 -7.28 -55.34
CA LEU A 756 24.82 -6.79 -56.71
C LEU A 756 23.39 -6.29 -56.98
N PHE A 757 22.38 -6.99 -56.47
CA PHE A 757 20.98 -6.58 -56.55
C PHE A 757 20.75 -5.21 -55.90
N PHE A 758 21.25 -4.96 -54.69
CA PHE A 758 21.11 -3.63 -54.08
C PHE A 758 21.98 -2.57 -54.77
N ARG A 759 23.16 -2.96 -55.25
CA ARG A 759 24.07 -2.06 -55.98
C ARG A 759 23.45 -1.47 -57.25
N GLN A 760 22.51 -2.17 -57.90
CA GLN A 760 21.86 -1.68 -59.13
C GLN A 760 21.08 -0.35 -58.94
N PHE A 761 20.73 -0.01 -57.70
CA PHE A 761 19.98 1.20 -57.36
C PHE A 761 20.85 2.47 -57.26
N VAL A 762 22.17 2.37 -57.44
CA VAL A 762 23.08 3.53 -57.51
C VAL A 762 22.81 4.34 -58.80
N SER A 763 22.74 5.68 -58.71
CA SER A 763 22.68 6.55 -59.89
C SER A 763 24.04 6.62 -60.57
N SER A 764 24.11 6.23 -61.84
CA SER A 764 25.32 6.25 -62.66
C SER A 764 25.55 7.65 -63.24
N GLU A 765 26.20 8.53 -62.47
CA GLU A 765 26.79 9.77 -62.97
C GLU A 765 28.23 9.91 -62.47
N PHE A 766 29.13 9.01 -62.91
CA PHE A 766 30.55 9.32 -63.04
C PHE A 766 31.25 8.32 -63.98
N ILE A 767 31.19 8.56 -65.29
CA ILE A 767 32.24 8.10 -66.21
C ILE A 767 33.02 9.34 -66.61
N LEU A 768 34.21 9.50 -66.04
CA LEU A 768 35.16 10.48 -66.54
C LEU A 768 35.80 9.88 -67.80
N SER A 769 35.51 10.49 -68.95
CA SER A 769 36.31 10.30 -70.15
C SER A 769 37.71 10.91 -69.93
N GLY A 770 38.76 10.09 -70.02
CA GLY A 770 40.10 10.56 -70.42
C GLY A 770 41.27 10.38 -69.44
N ILE A 771 42.17 9.47 -69.83
CA ILE A 771 43.65 9.49 -69.67
C ILE A 771 44.24 9.13 -68.28
N LEU A 772 44.25 7.82 -67.99
CA LEU A 772 45.36 7.01 -67.44
C LEU A 772 44.74 5.77 -66.82
N GLY A 773 44.96 4.61 -67.45
CA GLY A 773 44.35 3.33 -67.10
C GLY A 773 44.66 2.83 -65.69
N ARG A 774 43.94 3.35 -64.69
CA ARG A 774 43.74 2.73 -63.38
C ARG A 774 42.26 2.75 -63.05
N ASN A 775 41.65 1.55 -63.10
CA ASN A 775 40.31 1.29 -62.60
C ASN A 775 40.31 1.38 -61.06
N VAL A 776 40.14 2.57 -60.50
CA VAL A 776 39.95 2.77 -59.05
C VAL A 776 38.89 3.86 -58.84
N ALA A 777 37.63 3.56 -59.16
CA ALA A 777 36.52 4.49 -58.89
C ALA A 777 35.14 3.79 -58.76
N ALA A 778 35.11 2.52 -58.33
CA ALA A 778 33.85 1.78 -58.14
C ALA A 778 33.51 1.49 -56.66
N SER A 779 34.40 1.78 -55.71
CA SER A 779 34.23 1.39 -54.30
C SER A 779 33.70 2.50 -53.37
N THR A 780 33.50 3.73 -53.84
CA THR A 780 33.17 4.87 -52.95
C THR A 780 31.69 5.26 -52.89
N SER A 781 30.84 4.78 -53.81
CA SER A 781 29.45 5.24 -53.92
C SER A 781 28.42 4.41 -53.14
N PHE A 782 28.76 3.15 -52.83
CA PHE A 782 27.87 2.18 -52.18
C PHE A 782 28.69 1.27 -51.25
N SER A 783 28.19 1.06 -50.05
CA SER A 783 28.79 0.20 -49.03
C SER A 783 27.79 -0.86 -48.60
N SER A 784 28.25 -2.11 -48.46
CA SER A 784 27.46 -3.23 -47.95
C SER A 784 28.24 -3.96 -46.86
N LYS A 785 27.61 -4.27 -45.72
CA LYS A 785 28.25 -4.94 -44.59
C LYS A 785 27.25 -5.80 -43.81
N LEU A 786 27.65 -6.99 -43.39
CA LEU A 786 26.93 -7.78 -42.39
C LEU A 786 27.07 -7.11 -41.01
N LEU A 787 25.95 -6.72 -40.40
CA LEU A 787 25.93 -6.08 -39.08
C LEU A 787 25.89 -7.12 -37.97
N TYR A 788 24.93 -8.03 -38.07
CA TYR A 788 24.60 -8.93 -36.99
C TYR A 788 24.10 -10.25 -37.52
N ARG A 789 24.49 -11.34 -36.85
CA ARG A 789 23.93 -12.67 -37.04
C ARG A 789 23.84 -13.37 -35.70
N GLY A 790 22.63 -13.77 -35.29
CA GLY A 790 22.41 -14.47 -34.03
C GLY A 790 21.01 -14.27 -33.45
N TYR A 791 20.88 -14.45 -32.15
CA TYR A 791 19.62 -14.34 -31.42
C TYR A 791 19.04 -12.92 -31.51
N MET A 792 17.74 -12.79 -31.80
CA MET A 792 17.05 -11.49 -31.73
C MET A 792 16.01 -11.52 -30.62
N ASP A 793 16.06 -10.54 -29.72
CA ASP A 793 15.08 -10.37 -28.64
C ASP A 793 13.75 -9.83 -29.21
N ASP A 794 12.95 -10.74 -29.77
CA ASP A 794 11.66 -10.45 -30.37
C ASP A 794 10.51 -10.68 -29.37
N PRO A 795 9.48 -9.80 -29.35
CA PRO A 795 8.29 -9.99 -28.51
C PRO A 795 7.56 -11.32 -28.73
N ASN A 796 7.73 -11.98 -29.89
CA ASN A 796 7.12 -13.27 -30.18
C ASN A 796 7.90 -14.47 -29.61
N ASN A 797 9.12 -14.28 -29.09
CA ASN A 797 9.93 -15.37 -28.54
C ASN A 797 9.24 -16.01 -27.32
N THR A 798 9.23 -17.33 -27.27
CA THR A 798 8.71 -18.15 -26.17
C THR A 798 9.85 -18.97 -25.55
N ASP A 799 9.51 -19.84 -24.60
CA ASP A 799 10.45 -20.80 -24.04
C ASP A 799 10.86 -21.86 -25.08
N ASN A 800 10.03 -22.08 -26.12
CA ASN A 800 10.18 -23.16 -27.08
C ASN A 800 10.34 -22.72 -28.55
N ALA A 801 10.18 -21.44 -28.85
CA ALA A 801 10.41 -20.91 -30.19
C ALA A 801 10.98 -19.51 -30.08
N TRP A 802 12.02 -19.20 -30.85
CA TRP A 802 12.65 -17.89 -30.82
C TRP A 802 13.10 -17.47 -32.21
N VAL A 803 13.36 -16.17 -32.34
CA VAL A 803 13.81 -15.56 -33.56
C VAL A 803 15.33 -15.43 -33.56
N GLU A 804 15.92 -15.77 -34.70
CA GLU A 804 17.31 -15.48 -34.99
C GLU A 804 17.39 -14.70 -36.30
N ALA A 805 18.20 -13.66 -36.32
CA ALA A 805 18.23 -12.70 -37.41
C ALA A 805 19.62 -12.56 -38.00
N GLU A 806 19.69 -12.40 -39.32
CA GLU A 806 20.86 -11.93 -40.04
C GLU A 806 20.54 -10.56 -40.65
N VAL A 807 21.30 -9.54 -40.25
CA VAL A 807 21.02 -8.13 -40.54
C VAL A 807 22.13 -7.56 -41.42
N TRP A 808 21.76 -7.08 -42.60
CA TRP A 808 22.67 -6.47 -43.57
C TRP A 808 22.50 -4.96 -43.64
N SER A 809 23.59 -4.21 -43.72
CA SER A 809 23.60 -2.78 -44.00
C SER A 809 23.88 -2.53 -45.47
N PHE A 810 23.05 -1.70 -46.12
CA PHE A 810 23.28 -1.19 -47.46
C PHE A 810 23.23 0.34 -47.42
N HIS A 811 24.38 0.99 -47.59
CA HIS A 811 24.50 2.44 -47.50
C HIS A 811 24.83 3.07 -48.84
N TYR A 812 24.09 4.11 -49.21
CA TYR A 812 24.26 4.86 -50.46
C TYR A 812 24.91 6.21 -50.15
N HIS A 813 26.19 6.36 -50.52
CA HIS A 813 26.94 7.61 -50.34
C HIS A 813 26.57 8.66 -51.40
N SER A 814 26.20 8.20 -52.60
CA SER A 814 25.78 9.05 -53.73
C SER A 814 24.27 8.95 -53.99
N LYS A 815 23.77 9.75 -54.94
CA LYS A 815 22.35 9.75 -55.33
C LYS A 815 21.89 8.35 -55.77
N ASP A 816 20.74 7.91 -55.29
CA ASP A 816 20.11 6.63 -55.61
C ASP A 816 18.95 6.79 -56.61
N LYS A 817 18.40 5.65 -57.05
CA LYS A 817 17.25 5.55 -57.98
C LYS A 817 15.94 5.20 -57.26
N PHE A 818 15.88 5.16 -55.93
CA PHE A 818 14.69 4.71 -55.20
C PHE A 818 13.51 5.66 -55.37
N ASP A 819 13.74 6.97 -55.27
CA ASP A 819 12.66 7.97 -55.36
C ASP A 819 11.97 7.97 -56.75
N LYS A 820 12.62 7.46 -57.80
CA LYS A 820 11.99 7.28 -59.14
C LYS A 820 11.07 6.06 -59.21
N LYS A 821 11.36 5.02 -58.41
CA LYS A 821 10.60 3.77 -58.39
C LYS A 821 9.49 3.78 -57.34
N ILE A 822 9.73 4.46 -56.22
CA ILE A 822 8.81 4.52 -55.07
C ILE A 822 8.06 5.85 -55.14
N GLY A 823 6.86 5.85 -55.73
CA GLY A 823 6.06 7.07 -55.97
C GLY A 823 5.62 7.86 -54.72
N GLN A 824 5.90 7.36 -53.50
CA GLN A 824 5.58 8.02 -52.23
C GLN A 824 6.76 7.91 -51.25
N ARG A 825 7.69 8.89 -51.28
CA ARG A 825 8.89 8.93 -50.42
C ARG A 825 8.56 8.84 -48.92
N GLU A 826 7.57 9.61 -48.46
CA GLU A 826 7.18 9.71 -47.05
C GLU A 826 6.63 8.40 -46.48
N LYS A 827 6.24 7.44 -47.34
CA LYS A 827 5.76 6.13 -46.87
C LYS A 827 6.90 5.27 -46.32
N TYR A 828 8.08 5.34 -46.94
CA TYR A 828 9.18 4.40 -46.70
C TYR A 828 10.41 5.03 -46.05
N TRP A 829 10.68 6.32 -46.25
CA TRP A 829 11.86 6.96 -45.68
C TRP A 829 11.56 7.61 -44.33
N ARG A 830 12.47 7.42 -43.35
CA ARG A 830 12.43 8.05 -42.03
C ARG A 830 13.78 8.67 -41.69
N ASP A 831 13.73 9.81 -41.02
CA ASP A 831 14.91 10.46 -40.46
C ASP A 831 15.36 9.72 -39.19
N VAL A 832 16.65 9.38 -39.10
CA VAL A 832 17.21 8.81 -37.89
C VAL A 832 17.33 9.91 -36.84
N SER A 833 16.50 9.81 -35.80
CA SER A 833 16.47 10.75 -34.68
C SER A 833 16.17 10.00 -33.38
N PRO A 834 16.40 10.63 -32.20
CA PRO A 834 16.06 10.03 -30.91
C PRO A 834 14.57 9.67 -30.76
N TRP A 835 13.71 10.25 -31.60
CA TRP A 835 12.26 10.06 -31.59
C TRP A 835 11.78 9.08 -32.65
N LEU A 836 12.69 8.41 -33.36
CA LEU A 836 12.36 7.41 -34.38
C LEU A 836 11.54 6.28 -33.75
N GLN A 837 10.31 6.11 -34.23
CA GLN A 837 9.40 5.06 -33.78
C GLN A 837 9.55 3.83 -34.66
N ILE A 838 10.56 3.01 -34.37
CA ILE A 838 10.78 1.70 -34.98
C ILE A 838 10.60 0.61 -33.92
N THR A 839 10.26 -0.62 -34.34
CA THR A 839 10.18 -1.77 -33.44
C THR A 839 11.44 -1.88 -32.58
N GLY A 840 11.26 -2.01 -31.27
CA GLY A 840 12.35 -1.89 -30.29
C GLY A 840 13.53 -2.84 -30.52
N CYS A 841 13.28 -4.05 -31.00
CA CYS A 841 14.31 -5.04 -31.33
C CYS A 841 15.20 -4.63 -32.52
N HIS A 842 14.74 -3.73 -33.39
CA HIS A 842 15.48 -3.26 -34.57
C HIS A 842 16.30 -1.99 -34.28
N LEU A 843 15.97 -1.26 -33.22
CA LEU A 843 16.61 0.01 -32.87
C LEU A 843 18.14 -0.12 -32.65
N PRO A 844 18.67 -1.19 -32.02
CA PRO A 844 20.13 -1.37 -31.88
C PRO A 844 20.85 -1.38 -33.23
N PHE A 845 20.31 -2.04 -34.24
CA PHE A 845 20.93 -2.11 -35.57
C PHE A 845 20.93 -0.74 -36.26
N VAL A 846 19.87 0.06 -36.11
CA VAL A 846 19.83 1.43 -36.64
C VAL A 846 20.88 2.32 -35.95
N LYS A 847 21.04 2.18 -34.62
CA LYS A 847 22.08 2.89 -33.87
C LYS A 847 23.48 2.48 -34.29
N GLU A 848 23.72 1.18 -34.50
CA GLU A 848 25.01 0.68 -34.98
C GLU A 848 25.35 1.27 -36.36
N VAL A 849 24.38 1.34 -37.28
CA VAL A 849 24.57 2.04 -38.56
C VAL A 849 24.85 3.53 -38.37
N GLN A 850 24.13 4.20 -37.46
CA GLN A 850 24.37 5.61 -37.15
C GLN A 850 25.79 5.83 -36.59
N ASP A 851 26.28 4.94 -35.74
CA ASP A 851 27.62 5.01 -35.14
C ASP A 851 28.73 4.72 -36.16
N MET A 852 28.50 3.76 -37.07
CA MET A 852 29.45 3.47 -38.17
C MET A 852 29.66 4.66 -39.10
N TYR A 853 28.61 5.44 -39.36
CA TYR A 853 28.65 6.58 -40.30
C TYR A 853 28.62 7.93 -39.57
N ASN A 854 28.96 8.01 -38.28
CA ASN A 854 28.87 9.24 -37.46
C ASN A 854 29.93 10.28 -37.90
N GLU A 855 29.70 10.93 -39.03
CA GLU A 855 30.53 11.97 -39.66
C GLU A 855 29.95 13.38 -39.55
#